data_AF-A0A9Q9BMC4-F1
#
_entry.id   AF-A0A9Q9BMC4-F1
#
_cell.length_a   1.000
_cell.length_b   1.000
_cell.length_c   1.000
_cell.angle_alpha   90.00
_cell.angle_beta   90.00
_cell.angle_gamma   90.00
#
_symmetry.space_group_name_H-M   'P 1'
#
loop_
_entity.id
_entity.type
_entity.pdbx_description
1 polymer ?
#
loop_
_entity_poly.entity_id
_entity_poly.type
_entity_poly.pdbx_seq_one_letter_code
_entity_poly.pdbx_strand_id
1 'polypeptide(L)'
;MEETSIFNGLLSVHKMISISKLNDYQDIQSSHFLEKIPKRSKEAILHALEEQEISKNKELIEQVNFFIFACQHLSYRSLNILIKENILSGQKIAELSNTAITNINNAGKKTIDELIKMKEMVLKDTKSTNFDLAQFISHDGTEKLSLYNIEEPSDVLSIDIANISLCKEDIVIINQIKRIVNKDNKNEMYSLFDSWKSGKTVKIIDLLESKLNETTQLMFLNNSTTSIKMNLKYPEIDGKFRDIIKKFELNDISKLKNLKYEDIDKEFYLTPSFDLKLKYLIIDKIIIKNENFFVFAEPINYVFNYYKNNVLKTKNEKVFLSIAKYLDKTIVNNISFKKLELLMLSKNFVNQLADYKKTLPYAFEIFMNIYSDNKHLTYDELGKKYIAAVHDITISEIINILIKYETFSINENNIVNIKPRKIENVVNFMENEQERFIINSRLSGKTLEEIGVEVKVTRERVRQILKKIFNKLPESLFEDRYKYIYEHYDIPKKIFEYIFYIEPVEYYYLQNRYNKGNRDIELLLNDENIHLEDSIVERLKNYLNRNYIIIDNEKIRKSKHDILMYLIKYFCNEPTKIEDLHDLYLQFIDEFALNENLKVNNKASFENSIERIDNCINYPRRSVKYYPFSKYDWDAFYDNLKIEDFIDKEISVLALFKNNSDLMQTYAIKDQYELHNIIRRTVEHRDIKIAMRRNPHIAIGNADFEYQVLELLIELAPITQIEFIKKFCSIYGFSQDSLLANGDLKCIDSYLQNGTYYIDDDYLSKIDINYLSSNINEDKLYFIDDIKRKYVKHTGHELIATEYVFKQLGYKMQSSYIIPEKYISMREFINLNIFNKDIVNISMLSYRIKNLTTFRTYTQKLVEEEKYIEFETEKFISTKRLDKNEMTKEVIDKFINELVNRLEENKIYDLQSILKDLEETIFDNYGFGLRFYESMFRRDKDNRRIQSLSVGGTVLIRKYERINSFTDLLEQIIEKNRSFDINDLLYYLSEEYNINTNRSFILEKVKECDMYYNETMEKIYIDSDYYYEELS
;
A
#
# COMPACT_ATOMS: atom_id res chain seq x y z
N MET A 1 26.05 23.52 0.10
CA MET A 1 24.97 22.56 -0.19
C MET A 1 25.63 21.23 -0.36
N GLU A 2 25.32 20.31 0.52
CA GLU A 2 26.27 19.80 1.52
C GLU A 2 26.53 18.31 1.21
N GLU A 3 27.64 17.74 1.68
CA GLU A 3 28.01 16.32 1.50
C GLU A 3 26.86 15.34 1.85
N THR A 4 25.87 15.77 2.64
CA THR A 4 24.66 15.03 3.04
C THR A 4 23.61 14.81 1.94
N SER A 5 23.72 15.44 0.76
CA SER A 5 22.75 15.32 -0.34
C SER A 5 22.52 13.85 -0.78
N ILE A 6 23.60 13.09 -0.99
CA ILE A 6 23.52 11.68 -1.36
C ILE A 6 22.87 10.84 -0.26
N PHE A 7 23.20 11.10 1.00
CA PHE A 7 22.69 10.33 2.12
C PHE A 7 21.20 10.61 2.38
N ASN A 8 20.73 11.83 2.16
CA ASN A 8 19.29 12.15 2.18
C ASN A 8 18.54 11.45 1.03
N GLY A 9 19.15 11.36 -0.15
CA GLY A 9 18.66 10.57 -1.28
C GLY A 9 18.54 9.08 -0.94
N LEU A 10 19.61 8.49 -0.39
CA LEU A 10 19.63 7.08 0.03
C LEU A 10 18.67 6.81 1.20
N LEU A 11 18.53 7.74 2.15
CA LEU A 11 17.60 7.64 3.28
C LEU A 11 16.14 7.56 2.79
N SER A 12 15.78 8.31 1.74
CA SER A 12 14.44 8.28 1.13
C SER A 12 14.07 6.90 0.56
N VAL A 13 15.06 6.06 0.25
CA VAL A 13 14.88 4.71 -0.30
C VAL A 13 15.46 3.61 0.60
N HIS A 14 15.73 3.89 1.89
CA HIS A 14 16.42 2.95 2.78
C HIS A 14 15.75 1.56 2.84
N LYS A 15 14.41 1.49 2.87
CA LYS A 15 13.68 0.20 2.85
C LYS A 15 13.97 -0.61 1.59
N MET A 16 14.08 0.04 0.43
CA MET A 16 14.41 -0.63 -0.83
C MET A 16 15.87 -1.08 -0.88
N ILE A 17 16.79 -0.34 -0.24
CA ILE A 17 18.18 -0.76 -0.05
C ILE A 17 18.23 -2.04 0.79
N SER A 18 17.48 -2.10 1.90
CA SER A 18 17.43 -3.28 2.79
C SER A 18 16.76 -4.49 2.13
N ILE A 19 15.63 -4.27 1.43
CA ILE A 19 14.88 -5.33 0.72
C ILE A 19 15.70 -5.91 -0.44
N SER A 20 16.40 -5.05 -1.18
CA SER A 20 17.21 -5.45 -2.34
C SER A 20 18.56 -6.05 -1.94
N LYS A 21 18.91 -6.03 -0.64
CA LYS A 21 20.18 -6.52 -0.10
C LYS A 21 21.38 -5.98 -0.87
N LEU A 22 21.40 -4.67 -1.12
CA LEU A 22 22.55 -4.02 -1.76
C LEU A 22 23.76 -4.13 -0.84
N ASN A 23 24.94 -4.38 -1.42
CA ASN A 23 26.16 -4.59 -0.66
C ASN A 23 27.10 -3.37 -0.72
N ASP A 24 27.11 -2.65 -1.84
CA ASP A 24 28.04 -1.53 -2.03
C ASP A 24 27.50 -0.41 -2.95
N TYR A 25 28.34 0.59 -3.17
CA TYR A 25 28.10 1.76 -3.99
C TYR A 25 27.83 1.45 -5.47
N GLN A 26 28.30 0.33 -6.03
CA GLN A 26 27.99 -0.03 -7.42
C GLN A 26 26.52 -0.46 -7.53
N ASP A 27 25.99 -1.10 -6.49
CA ASP A 27 24.63 -1.61 -6.47
C ASP A 27 23.58 -0.49 -6.50
N ILE A 28 23.89 0.68 -5.93
CA ILE A 28 23.00 1.86 -6.00
C ILE A 28 22.93 2.48 -7.41
N GLN A 29 23.85 2.12 -8.31
CA GLN A 29 23.84 2.53 -9.71
C GLN A 29 23.24 1.46 -10.64
N SER A 30 22.93 0.28 -10.11
CA SER A 30 22.41 -0.82 -10.92
C SER A 30 21.04 -0.46 -11.51
N SER A 31 20.82 -0.79 -12.78
CA SER A 31 19.51 -0.60 -13.43
C SER A 31 18.40 -1.32 -12.65
N HIS A 32 18.70 -2.48 -12.08
CA HIS A 32 17.76 -3.25 -11.26
C HIS A 32 17.30 -2.52 -9.99
N PHE A 33 18.20 -1.82 -9.29
CA PHE A 33 17.85 -1.00 -8.13
C PHE A 33 17.19 0.32 -8.56
N LEU A 34 17.77 1.00 -9.55
CA LEU A 34 17.28 2.29 -10.06
C LEU A 34 15.90 2.19 -10.76
N GLU A 35 15.47 1.00 -11.18
CA GLU A 35 14.11 0.75 -11.70
C GLU A 35 13.09 0.47 -10.59
N LYS A 36 13.55 0.02 -9.42
CA LYS A 36 12.70 -0.32 -8.27
C LYS A 36 12.44 0.85 -7.32
N ILE A 37 13.22 1.94 -7.44
CA ILE A 37 13.05 3.13 -6.61
C ILE A 37 12.25 4.23 -7.34
N PRO A 38 11.54 5.12 -6.61
CA PRO A 38 10.76 6.21 -7.20
C PRO A 38 11.60 7.10 -8.11
N LYS A 39 11.02 7.58 -9.22
CA LYS A 39 11.72 8.37 -10.24
C LYS A 39 12.40 9.62 -9.65
N ARG A 40 11.80 10.31 -8.69
CA ARG A 40 12.41 11.48 -8.04
C ARG A 40 13.57 11.10 -7.12
N SER A 41 13.49 9.98 -6.39
CA SER A 41 14.62 9.46 -5.60
C SER A 41 15.74 8.96 -6.51
N LYS A 42 15.41 8.31 -7.63
CA LYS A 42 16.36 7.93 -8.69
C LYS A 42 17.09 9.16 -9.25
N GLU A 43 16.34 10.19 -9.62
CA GLU A 43 16.90 11.44 -10.13
C GLU A 43 17.74 12.16 -9.06
N ALA A 44 17.29 12.20 -7.81
CA ALA A 44 18.05 12.80 -6.71
C ALA A 44 19.34 12.03 -6.38
N ILE A 45 19.31 10.70 -6.38
CA ILE A 45 20.49 9.84 -6.16
C ILE A 45 21.45 9.98 -7.34
N LEU A 46 20.97 9.87 -8.58
CA LEU A 46 21.81 10.05 -9.78
C LEU A 46 22.41 11.46 -9.86
N HIS A 47 21.62 12.50 -9.55
CA HIS A 47 22.10 13.87 -9.49
C HIS A 47 23.14 14.06 -8.39
N ALA A 48 22.93 13.53 -7.19
CA ALA A 48 23.91 13.62 -6.10
C ALA A 48 25.19 12.81 -6.39
N LEU A 49 25.07 11.66 -7.07
CA LEU A 49 26.20 10.86 -7.55
C LEU A 49 27.05 11.63 -8.57
N GLU A 50 26.38 12.37 -9.48
CA GLU A 50 27.01 13.21 -10.49
C GLU A 50 27.59 14.51 -9.90
N GLU A 51 26.87 15.21 -9.01
CA GLU A 51 27.31 16.47 -8.38
C GLU A 51 28.49 16.28 -7.42
N GLN A 52 28.50 15.20 -6.64
CA GLN A 52 29.53 14.95 -5.62
C GLN A 52 30.76 14.18 -6.16
N GLU A 53 30.80 13.89 -7.47
CA GLU A 53 31.85 13.07 -8.12
C GLU A 53 32.22 11.81 -7.32
N ILE A 54 31.24 11.09 -6.77
CA ILE A 54 31.49 10.05 -5.75
C ILE A 54 32.44 8.96 -6.27
N SER A 55 32.38 8.63 -7.56
CA SER A 55 33.29 7.68 -8.22
C SER A 55 34.78 8.06 -8.15
N LYS A 56 35.11 9.30 -7.80
CA LYS A 56 36.50 9.80 -7.63
C LYS A 56 36.88 10.04 -6.16
N ASN A 57 35.92 9.98 -5.22
CA ASN A 57 36.15 10.24 -3.81
C ASN A 57 36.09 8.95 -2.99
N LYS A 58 37.26 8.36 -2.70
CA LYS A 58 37.39 7.09 -1.99
C LYS A 58 36.76 7.12 -0.59
N GLU A 59 36.89 8.24 0.12
CA GLU A 59 36.30 8.41 1.45
C GLU A 59 34.76 8.44 1.39
N LEU A 60 34.20 9.14 0.40
CA LEU A 60 32.75 9.22 0.22
C LEU A 60 32.14 7.88 -0.23
N ILE A 61 32.86 7.09 -1.03
CA ILE A 61 32.47 5.71 -1.38
C ILE A 61 32.40 4.83 -0.12
N GLU A 62 33.40 4.90 0.75
CA GLU A 62 33.40 4.16 2.03
C GLU A 62 32.23 4.58 2.92
N GLN A 63 31.91 5.87 2.96
CA GLN A 63 30.75 6.36 3.71
C GLN A 63 29.42 5.88 3.13
N VAL A 64 29.26 5.87 1.80
CA VAL A 64 28.06 5.34 1.14
C VAL A 64 27.91 3.84 1.37
N ASN A 65 29.00 3.07 1.28
CA ASN A 65 29.00 1.63 1.59
C ASN A 65 28.59 1.37 3.04
N PHE A 66 29.15 2.12 4.00
CA PHE A 66 28.74 2.01 5.39
C PHE A 66 27.26 2.37 5.60
N PHE A 67 26.77 3.39 4.90
CA PHE A 67 25.36 3.80 5.00
C PHE A 67 24.41 2.74 4.41
N ILE A 68 24.80 2.08 3.31
CA ILE A 68 24.06 0.95 2.72
C ILE A 68 23.99 -0.22 3.72
N PHE A 69 25.13 -0.56 4.36
CA PHE A 69 25.17 -1.55 5.42
C PHE A 69 24.28 -1.16 6.62
N ALA A 70 24.35 0.09 7.06
CA ALA A 70 23.53 0.61 8.14
C ALA A 70 22.02 0.55 7.83
N CYS A 71 21.61 0.74 6.57
CA CYS A 71 20.20 0.63 6.16
C CYS A 71 19.62 -0.77 6.43
N GLN A 72 20.45 -1.82 6.41
CA GLN A 72 20.00 -3.19 6.68
C GLN A 72 19.69 -3.45 8.16
N HIS A 73 20.20 -2.62 9.07
CA HIS A 73 20.18 -2.88 10.51
C HIS A 73 19.52 -1.78 11.35
N LEU A 74 19.33 -0.58 10.79
CA LEU A 74 18.84 0.59 11.51
C LEU A 74 17.48 1.07 11.00
N SER A 75 16.66 1.61 11.91
CA SER A 75 15.43 2.29 11.54
C SER A 75 15.71 3.64 10.85
N TYR A 76 14.74 4.15 10.08
CA TYR A 76 14.79 5.48 9.46
C TYR A 76 15.25 6.59 10.42
N ARG A 77 14.72 6.56 11.67
CA ARG A 77 15.07 7.55 12.70
C ARG A 77 16.55 7.46 13.09
N SER A 78 17.08 6.25 13.25
CA SER A 78 18.48 6.01 13.59
C SER A 78 19.43 6.38 12.44
N LEU A 79 19.05 6.08 11.18
CA LEU A 79 19.79 6.49 9.98
C LEU A 79 19.84 8.02 9.81
N ASN A 80 18.72 8.70 10.04
CA ASN A 80 18.66 10.16 10.00
C ASN A 80 19.57 10.80 11.07
N ILE A 81 19.69 10.18 12.25
CA ILE A 81 20.63 10.63 13.28
C ILE A 81 22.08 10.43 12.85
N LEU A 82 22.44 9.32 12.20
CA LEU A 82 23.79 9.13 11.65
C LEU A 82 24.17 10.23 10.64
N ILE A 83 23.23 10.63 9.79
CA ILE A 83 23.45 11.73 8.81
C ILE A 83 23.63 13.06 9.54
N LYS A 84 22.75 13.38 10.50
CA LYS A 84 22.77 14.67 11.23
C LYS A 84 24.02 14.84 12.09
N GLU A 85 24.48 13.77 12.74
CA GLU A 85 25.67 13.77 13.59
C GLU A 85 26.96 13.45 12.80
N ASN A 86 26.87 13.30 11.46
CA ASN A 86 27.98 12.96 10.56
C ASN A 86 28.77 11.67 10.96
N ILE A 87 28.04 10.67 11.47
CA ILE A 87 28.54 9.35 11.85
C ILE A 87 28.34 8.40 10.66
N LEU A 88 29.01 8.70 9.56
CA LEU A 88 28.84 8.00 8.27
C LEU A 88 29.98 7.01 7.97
N SER A 89 30.74 6.57 8.98
CA SER A 89 31.73 5.51 8.81
C SER A 89 31.78 4.57 10.01
N GLY A 90 32.17 3.32 9.78
CA GLY A 90 32.33 2.30 10.83
C GLY A 90 33.33 2.73 11.91
N GLN A 91 34.41 3.39 11.51
CA GLN A 91 35.41 3.92 12.45
C GLN A 91 34.81 4.96 13.40
N LYS A 92 34.03 5.92 12.87
CA LYS A 92 33.40 6.99 13.68
C LYS A 92 32.42 6.44 14.71
N ILE A 93 31.61 5.42 14.36
CA ILE A 93 30.68 4.81 15.33
C ILE A 93 31.40 3.92 16.36
N ALA A 94 32.52 3.30 15.99
CA ALA A 94 33.34 2.49 16.89
C ALA A 94 34.06 3.35 17.96
N GLU A 95 34.49 4.55 17.60
CA GLU A 95 35.20 5.50 18.49
C GLU A 95 34.29 6.19 19.52
N LEU A 96 32.97 6.24 19.29
CA LEU A 96 32.01 6.83 20.24
C LEU A 96 31.91 6.01 21.52
N SER A 97 32.01 6.64 22.70
CA SER A 97 31.70 5.95 23.96
C SER A 97 30.20 5.62 24.05
N ASN A 98 29.84 4.57 24.80
CA ASN A 98 28.42 4.26 25.02
C ASN A 98 27.69 5.42 25.71
N THR A 99 28.40 6.22 26.52
CA THR A 99 27.91 7.45 27.15
C THR A 99 27.71 8.60 26.15
N ALA A 100 28.49 8.66 25.06
CA ALA A 100 28.28 9.64 23.99
C ALA A 100 27.04 9.28 23.17
N ILE A 101 26.82 8.00 22.87
CA ILE A 101 25.64 7.51 22.14
C ILE A 101 24.34 7.79 22.92
N THR A 102 24.35 7.62 24.24
CA THR A 102 23.17 7.92 25.09
C THR A 102 22.83 9.41 25.16
N ASN A 103 23.78 10.29 24.85
CA ASN A 103 23.62 11.75 24.96
C ASN A 103 23.34 12.43 23.60
N ILE A 104 23.14 11.66 22.52
CA ILE A 104 22.80 12.21 21.20
C ILE A 104 21.41 12.87 21.25
N ASN A 105 21.33 14.12 20.84
CA ASN A 105 20.09 14.90 20.84
C ASN A 105 19.03 14.24 19.94
N ASN A 106 17.78 14.16 20.42
CA ASN A 106 16.65 13.53 19.73
C ASN A 106 16.74 12.00 19.52
N ALA A 107 17.70 11.30 20.14
CA ALA A 107 17.75 9.84 20.18
C ALA A 107 16.87 9.29 21.32
N GLY A 108 15.80 8.57 20.98
CA GLY A 108 14.99 7.84 21.98
C GLY A 108 15.67 6.52 22.39
N LYS A 109 15.18 5.88 23.46
CA LYS A 109 15.74 4.60 23.98
C LYS A 109 15.96 3.54 22.88
N LYS A 110 14.96 3.35 22.00
CA LYS A 110 15.06 2.41 20.86
C LYS A 110 16.19 2.77 19.89
N THR A 111 16.38 4.06 19.59
CA THR A 111 17.45 4.53 18.71
C THR A 111 18.82 4.38 19.36
N ILE A 112 18.93 4.64 20.66
CA ILE A 112 20.16 4.40 21.43
C ILE A 112 20.53 2.90 21.39
N ASP A 113 19.56 2.01 21.61
CA ASP A 113 19.77 0.57 21.57
C ASP A 113 20.19 0.09 20.16
N GLU A 114 19.60 0.64 19.11
CA GLU A 114 19.97 0.35 17.71
C GLU A 114 21.40 0.81 17.38
N LEU A 115 21.80 2.00 17.83
CA LEU A 115 23.17 2.53 17.61
C LEU A 115 24.23 1.78 18.41
N ILE A 116 23.92 1.34 19.64
CA ILE A 116 24.82 0.49 20.45
C ILE A 116 25.00 -0.87 19.77
N LYS A 117 23.92 -1.50 19.27
CA LYS A 117 24.02 -2.74 18.51
C LYS A 117 24.83 -2.60 17.24
N MET A 118 24.64 -1.50 16.49
CA MET A 118 25.44 -1.22 15.29
C MET A 118 26.92 -1.07 15.63
N LYS A 119 27.25 -0.35 16.71
CA LYS A 119 28.62 -0.26 17.21
C LYS A 119 29.19 -1.65 17.52
N GLU A 120 28.44 -2.51 18.21
CA GLU A 120 28.86 -3.89 18.50
C GLU A 120 29.06 -4.74 17.24
N MET A 121 28.23 -4.54 16.21
CA MET A 121 28.36 -5.23 14.91
C MET A 121 29.60 -4.76 14.15
N VAL A 122 29.84 -3.46 14.08
CA VAL A 122 31.05 -2.88 13.45
C VAL A 122 32.32 -3.27 14.21
N LEU A 123 32.27 -3.37 15.54
CA LEU A 123 33.38 -3.88 16.36
C LEU A 123 33.61 -5.39 16.17
N LYS A 124 32.61 -6.14 15.68
CA LYS A 124 32.75 -7.55 15.29
C LYS A 124 33.30 -7.69 13.87
N ASP A 125 32.86 -6.86 12.93
CA ASP A 125 33.36 -6.82 11.54
C ASP A 125 34.78 -6.29 11.41
N THR A 126 35.19 -5.35 12.27
CA THR A 126 36.60 -4.85 12.31
C THR A 126 37.59 -5.88 12.85
N LYS A 127 37.11 -7.02 13.37
CA LYS A 127 37.94 -8.20 13.65
C LYS A 127 37.95 -9.23 12.52
N SER A 128 37.29 -8.99 11.38
CA SER A 128 37.19 -9.97 10.29
C SER A 128 37.29 -9.41 8.87
N THR A 129 38.15 -8.42 8.60
CA THR A 129 38.59 -8.12 7.23
C THR A 129 40.08 -7.79 7.18
N ASN A 130 40.91 -8.81 7.40
CA ASN A 130 42.13 -9.01 6.64
C ASN A 130 41.99 -10.42 6.05
N PHE A 131 41.71 -10.52 4.75
CA PHE A 131 41.73 -11.80 4.02
C PHE A 131 43.18 -12.17 3.75
N ASP A 132 43.82 -12.68 4.80
CA ASP A 132 45.17 -13.21 4.74
C ASP A 132 45.18 -14.43 3.80
N LEU A 133 46.12 -14.50 2.86
CA LEU A 133 46.31 -15.66 1.99
C LEU A 133 46.46 -16.95 2.84
N ALA A 134 46.91 -16.83 4.09
CA ALA A 134 46.98 -17.88 5.11
C ALA A 134 45.66 -18.56 5.47
N GLN A 135 44.53 -17.95 5.12
CA GLN A 135 43.20 -18.53 5.36
C GLN A 135 42.81 -19.56 4.30
N PHE A 136 43.39 -19.47 3.11
CA PHE A 136 43.03 -20.30 1.96
C PHE A 136 44.08 -21.34 1.61
N ILE A 137 45.29 -21.19 2.15
CA ILE A 137 46.47 -21.96 1.77
C ILE A 137 47.11 -22.47 3.06
N SER A 138 47.73 -23.66 3.02
CA SER A 138 48.40 -24.23 4.19
C SER A 138 49.51 -23.31 4.73
N HIS A 139 49.84 -23.43 6.02
CA HIS A 139 50.85 -22.59 6.67
C HIS A 139 52.23 -22.63 5.96
N ASP A 140 52.65 -23.82 5.51
CA ASP A 140 53.85 -24.04 4.68
C ASP A 140 53.72 -23.39 3.29
N GLY A 141 52.53 -23.41 2.70
CA GLY A 141 52.23 -22.72 1.45
C GLY A 141 52.33 -21.19 1.59
N THR A 142 51.86 -20.62 2.68
CA THR A 142 51.98 -19.19 2.95
C THR A 142 53.40 -18.72 3.24
N GLU A 143 54.19 -19.46 4.02
CA GLU A 143 55.61 -19.10 4.21
C GLU A 143 56.38 -19.15 2.89
N LYS A 144 56.04 -20.09 2.01
CA LYS A 144 56.66 -20.19 0.68
C LYS A 144 56.21 -19.08 -0.28
N LEU A 145 55.00 -18.56 -0.15
CA LEU A 145 54.47 -17.49 -0.99
C LEU A 145 54.94 -16.10 -0.52
N SER A 146 55.06 -15.88 0.80
CA SER A 146 55.59 -14.63 1.37
C SER A 146 57.07 -14.42 1.04
N LEU A 147 57.87 -15.49 0.87
CA LEU A 147 59.24 -15.42 0.35
C LEU A 147 59.35 -14.80 -1.06
N TYR A 148 58.24 -14.76 -1.81
CA TYR A 148 58.14 -14.13 -3.13
C TYR A 148 57.32 -12.83 -3.09
N ASN A 149 57.11 -12.24 -1.92
CA ASN A 149 56.27 -11.06 -1.67
C ASN A 149 54.81 -11.22 -2.13
N ILE A 150 54.25 -12.42 -1.99
CA ILE A 150 52.85 -12.70 -2.30
C ILE A 150 52.09 -12.82 -0.98
N GLU A 151 51.43 -11.74 -0.59
CA GLU A 151 50.74 -11.65 0.71
C GLU A 151 49.23 -11.49 0.54
N GLU A 152 48.76 -11.02 -0.63
CA GLU A 152 47.35 -10.83 -0.94
C GLU A 152 46.89 -11.64 -2.18
N PRO A 153 45.58 -12.02 -2.28
CA PRO A 153 45.05 -12.80 -3.40
C PRO A 153 45.26 -12.18 -4.81
N SER A 154 45.42 -10.86 -4.91
CA SER A 154 45.72 -10.15 -6.17
C SER A 154 47.14 -10.39 -6.69
N ASP A 155 48.10 -10.59 -5.78
CA ASP A 155 49.53 -10.74 -6.11
C ASP A 155 49.80 -12.04 -6.86
N VAL A 156 48.93 -13.03 -6.66
CA VAL A 156 48.95 -14.36 -7.28
C VAL A 156 48.95 -14.31 -8.81
N LEU A 157 48.37 -13.27 -9.43
CA LEU A 157 48.31 -13.12 -10.89
C LEU A 157 49.69 -12.99 -11.54
N SER A 158 50.66 -12.47 -10.80
CA SER A 158 51.97 -12.06 -11.33
C SER A 158 52.98 -13.19 -11.48
N ILE A 159 52.68 -14.42 -10.99
CA ILE A 159 53.67 -15.50 -10.86
C ILE A 159 53.21 -16.82 -11.47
N ASP A 160 54.15 -17.60 -12.03
CA ASP A 160 53.93 -18.98 -12.45
C ASP A 160 54.07 -19.94 -11.25
N ILE A 161 52.94 -20.50 -10.82
CA ILE A 161 52.80 -21.34 -9.61
C ILE A 161 53.62 -22.63 -9.75
N ALA A 162 53.96 -23.04 -10.99
CA ALA A 162 54.80 -24.20 -11.25
C ALA A 162 56.24 -24.05 -10.71
N ASN A 163 56.69 -22.82 -10.43
CA ASN A 163 58.04 -22.52 -9.93
C ASN A 163 58.12 -22.42 -8.40
N ILE A 164 57.00 -22.55 -7.68
CA ILE A 164 56.96 -22.54 -6.22
C ILE A 164 56.57 -23.94 -5.73
N SER A 165 57.34 -24.50 -4.79
CA SER A 165 57.16 -25.87 -4.29
C SER A 165 56.01 -25.97 -3.29
N LEU A 166 54.78 -25.83 -3.80
CA LEU A 166 53.53 -25.88 -3.02
C LEU A 166 52.89 -27.27 -3.04
N CYS A 167 52.09 -27.57 -2.02
CA CYS A 167 51.34 -28.82 -1.98
C CYS A 167 50.17 -28.80 -3.00
N LYS A 168 49.65 -29.98 -3.35
CA LYS A 168 48.60 -30.10 -4.38
C LYS A 168 47.32 -29.33 -4.05
N GLU A 169 46.92 -29.30 -2.78
CA GLU A 169 45.72 -28.58 -2.35
C GLU A 169 45.88 -27.06 -2.52
N ASP A 170 47.04 -26.51 -2.13
CA ASP A 170 47.36 -25.09 -2.25
C ASP A 170 47.41 -24.63 -3.72
N ILE A 171 47.99 -25.43 -4.61
CA ILE A 171 48.02 -25.12 -6.05
C ILE A 171 46.61 -25.06 -6.65
N VAL A 172 45.69 -25.92 -6.20
CA VAL A 172 44.31 -25.93 -6.68
C VAL A 172 43.59 -24.64 -6.26
N ILE A 173 43.79 -24.19 -5.02
CA ILE A 173 43.14 -23.01 -4.46
C ILE A 173 43.67 -21.73 -5.12
N ILE A 174 44.99 -21.61 -5.31
CA ILE A 174 45.61 -20.48 -6.01
C ILE A 174 45.11 -20.38 -7.47
N ASN A 175 44.95 -21.51 -8.17
CA ASN A 175 44.40 -21.51 -9.53
C ASN A 175 42.90 -21.15 -9.59
N GLN A 176 42.14 -21.42 -8.54
CA GLN A 176 40.75 -20.97 -8.43
C GLN A 176 40.68 -19.46 -8.21
N ILE A 177 41.57 -18.91 -7.38
CA ILE A 177 41.72 -17.46 -7.16
C ILE A 177 42.08 -16.76 -8.49
N LYS A 178 43.06 -17.27 -9.25
CA LYS A 178 43.41 -16.75 -10.60
C LYS A 178 42.24 -16.72 -11.59
N ARG A 179 41.32 -17.70 -11.49
CA ARG A 179 40.14 -17.78 -12.37
C ARG A 179 39.09 -16.73 -12.03
N ILE A 180 38.98 -16.36 -10.76
CA ILE A 180 38.01 -15.37 -10.29
C ILE A 180 38.46 -13.96 -10.70
N VAL A 181 39.75 -13.65 -10.60
CA VAL A 181 40.28 -12.31 -10.92
C VAL A 181 40.36 -12.02 -12.44
N ASN A 182 40.38 -13.03 -13.32
CA ASN A 182 40.51 -12.85 -14.79
C ASN A 182 39.20 -12.51 -15.56
N LYS A 183 38.08 -12.25 -14.89
CA LYS A 183 36.75 -12.12 -15.53
C LYS A 183 36.42 -10.74 -16.16
N ASP A 184 37.33 -9.77 -16.12
CA ASP A 184 37.04 -8.33 -16.39
C ASP A 184 37.32 -7.75 -17.80
N ASN A 185 37.76 -8.54 -18.79
CA ASN A 185 38.28 -8.01 -20.09
C ASN A 185 37.28 -7.32 -21.05
N LYS A 186 35.96 -7.33 -20.82
CA LYS A 186 34.99 -6.55 -21.65
C LYS A 186 34.93 -5.07 -21.26
N ASN A 187 35.27 -4.76 -20.01
CA ASN A 187 35.18 -3.41 -19.45
C ASN A 187 36.32 -2.50 -19.95
N GLU A 188 37.49 -3.08 -20.27
CA GLU A 188 38.62 -2.32 -20.81
C GLU A 188 38.35 -1.72 -22.21
N MET A 189 37.58 -2.38 -23.09
CA MET A 189 37.31 -1.89 -24.46
C MET A 189 36.37 -0.68 -24.49
N TYR A 190 35.35 -0.70 -23.64
CA TYR A 190 34.48 0.45 -23.47
C TYR A 190 35.23 1.62 -22.84
N SER A 191 36.10 1.34 -21.87
CA SER A 191 36.98 2.35 -21.26
C SER A 191 37.88 3.05 -22.28
N LEU A 192 38.29 2.39 -23.37
CA LEU A 192 39.21 2.93 -24.38
C LEU A 192 38.52 3.91 -25.34
N PHE A 193 37.31 3.60 -25.81
CA PHE A 193 36.49 4.55 -26.58
C PHE A 193 36.07 5.74 -25.70
N ASP A 194 35.68 5.47 -24.45
CA ASP A 194 35.28 6.50 -23.51
C ASP A 194 36.49 7.39 -23.12
N SER A 195 37.71 6.84 -23.09
CA SER A 195 38.99 7.58 -22.93
C SER A 195 39.37 8.42 -24.15
N TRP A 196 39.12 7.94 -25.37
CA TRP A 196 39.32 8.73 -26.60
C TRP A 196 38.31 9.88 -26.71
N LYS A 197 37.07 9.64 -26.26
CA LYS A 197 36.01 10.66 -26.15
C LYS A 197 36.34 11.72 -25.10
N SER A 198 36.89 11.34 -23.94
CA SER A 198 37.29 12.29 -22.90
C SER A 198 38.59 13.03 -23.26
N GLY A 199 39.54 12.34 -23.90
CA GLY A 199 40.78 12.89 -24.42
C GLY A 199 40.62 13.53 -25.80
N LYS A 200 39.66 14.46 -25.94
CA LYS A 200 39.21 15.03 -27.23
C LYS A 200 40.33 15.45 -28.19
N THR A 201 41.48 15.88 -27.69
CA THR A 201 42.64 16.37 -28.45
C THR A 201 43.70 15.30 -28.76
N VAL A 202 43.54 14.08 -28.23
CA VAL A 202 44.48 12.95 -28.35
C VAL A 202 44.09 12.09 -29.56
N LYS A 203 45.08 11.62 -30.31
CA LYS A 203 44.80 10.73 -31.45
C LYS A 203 44.50 9.33 -30.94
N ILE A 204 43.62 8.61 -31.64
CA ILE A 204 43.25 7.25 -31.23
C ILE A 204 44.46 6.31 -31.20
N ILE A 205 45.47 6.54 -32.06
CA ILE A 205 46.69 5.73 -32.07
C ILE A 205 47.55 5.91 -30.82
N ASP A 206 47.66 7.13 -30.28
CA ASP A 206 48.49 7.39 -29.10
C ASP A 206 47.91 6.68 -27.85
N LEU A 207 46.58 6.58 -27.77
CA LEU A 207 45.88 5.80 -26.75
C LEU A 207 46.07 4.30 -26.92
N LEU A 208 46.05 3.81 -28.16
CA LEU A 208 46.24 2.40 -28.47
C LEU A 208 47.71 1.95 -28.29
N GLU A 209 48.69 2.76 -28.68
CA GLU A 209 50.12 2.46 -28.54
C GLU A 209 50.57 2.39 -27.06
N SER A 210 49.94 3.16 -26.17
CA SER A 210 50.18 3.02 -24.72
C SER A 210 49.84 1.63 -24.16
N LYS A 211 49.05 0.85 -24.91
CA LYS A 211 48.51 -0.46 -24.55
C LYS A 211 48.97 -1.59 -25.51
N LEU A 212 49.82 -1.31 -26.50
CA LEU A 212 50.23 -2.26 -27.55
C LEU A 212 51.76 -2.30 -27.76
N ASN A 213 52.29 -3.48 -28.07
CA ASN A 213 53.74 -3.68 -28.30
C ASN A 213 54.13 -3.31 -29.75
N GLU A 214 55.41 -3.01 -30.01
CA GLU A 214 55.94 -2.49 -31.30
C GLU A 214 55.62 -3.35 -32.55
N THR A 215 55.30 -4.64 -32.40
CA THR A 215 55.02 -5.57 -33.52
C THR A 215 53.55 -5.62 -33.96
N THR A 216 52.72 -4.68 -33.50
CA THR A 216 51.26 -4.78 -33.57
C THR A 216 50.62 -3.89 -34.63
N GLN A 217 49.70 -4.42 -35.44
CA GLN A 217 49.03 -3.72 -36.55
C GLN A 217 47.50 -3.67 -36.40
N LEU A 218 46.92 -2.47 -36.54
CA LEU A 218 45.46 -2.24 -36.59
C LEU A 218 44.90 -2.53 -37.99
N MET A 219 43.86 -3.37 -38.08
CA MET A 219 43.17 -3.76 -39.32
C MET A 219 41.65 -3.76 -39.12
N PHE A 220 40.86 -3.75 -40.20
CA PHE A 220 39.40 -3.90 -40.17
C PHE A 220 39.08 -5.32 -40.58
N LEU A 221 38.09 -5.93 -39.93
CA LEU A 221 37.62 -7.26 -40.32
C LEU A 221 36.50 -7.15 -41.37
N ASN A 222 36.83 -7.50 -42.62
CA ASN A 222 35.89 -7.54 -43.75
C ASN A 222 35.75 -8.97 -44.26
N ASN A 223 34.56 -9.57 -44.16
CA ASN A 223 34.25 -10.89 -44.74
C ASN A 223 35.42 -11.88 -44.60
N SER A 224 35.80 -12.21 -43.36
CA SER A 224 36.87 -13.17 -43.02
C SER A 224 38.31 -12.71 -43.26
N THR A 225 38.52 -11.55 -43.87
CA THR A 225 39.86 -11.04 -44.22
C THR A 225 40.14 -9.72 -43.53
N THR A 226 41.41 -9.45 -43.29
CA THR A 226 41.86 -8.23 -42.63
C THR A 226 42.28 -7.23 -43.68
N SER A 227 41.69 -6.05 -43.70
CA SER A 227 42.04 -4.99 -44.64
C SER A 227 42.19 -3.64 -43.95
N ILE A 228 42.98 -2.75 -44.57
CA ILE A 228 43.18 -1.39 -44.07
C ILE A 228 41.95 -0.51 -44.31
N LYS A 229 41.12 -0.86 -45.32
CA LYS A 229 39.87 -0.17 -45.64
C LYS A 229 38.65 -1.03 -45.37
N MET A 230 37.60 -0.48 -44.77
CA MET A 230 36.30 -1.11 -44.53
C MET A 230 35.37 -0.98 -45.75
N ASN A 231 34.66 -2.06 -46.11
CA ASN A 231 33.70 -2.05 -47.21
C ASN A 231 32.31 -1.62 -46.74
N LEU A 232 31.86 -0.42 -47.15
CA LEU A 232 30.66 0.25 -46.65
C LEU A 232 29.32 -0.26 -47.22
N LYS A 233 29.30 -1.42 -47.90
CA LYS A 233 28.09 -1.94 -48.58
C LYS A 233 27.10 -2.72 -47.70
N TYR A 234 27.31 -2.83 -46.38
CA TYR A 234 26.43 -3.55 -45.43
C TYR A 234 26.74 -3.10 -43.98
N PRO A 235 25.81 -2.79 -43.04
CA PRO A 235 24.36 -2.54 -43.08
C PRO A 235 24.00 -1.04 -42.88
N GLU A 236 22.72 -0.71 -42.66
CA GLU A 236 22.05 0.62 -42.65
C GLU A 236 22.84 1.81 -42.05
N ILE A 237 23.58 2.50 -42.92
CA ILE A 237 24.18 3.81 -42.64
C ILE A 237 23.25 4.89 -43.21
N ASP A 238 22.61 5.69 -42.34
CA ASP A 238 21.79 6.84 -42.73
C ASP A 238 22.62 7.89 -43.49
N GLY A 239 21.95 8.77 -44.24
CA GLY A 239 22.60 9.73 -45.13
C GLY A 239 23.65 10.62 -44.44
N LYS A 240 23.37 11.10 -43.23
CA LYS A 240 24.29 11.99 -42.49
C LYS A 240 25.50 11.21 -41.97
N PHE A 241 25.32 9.99 -41.45
CA PHE A 241 26.43 9.14 -41.02
C PHE A 241 27.33 8.73 -42.20
N ARG A 242 26.74 8.52 -43.39
CA ARG A 242 27.49 8.20 -44.63
C ARG A 242 28.37 9.34 -45.10
N ASP A 243 27.87 10.57 -45.02
CA ASP A 243 28.60 11.76 -45.45
C ASP A 243 29.81 12.04 -44.55
N ILE A 244 29.69 11.74 -43.25
CA ILE A 244 30.78 11.87 -42.27
C ILE A 244 31.85 10.79 -42.46
N ILE A 245 31.43 9.53 -42.65
CA ILE A 245 32.35 8.43 -42.97
C ILE A 245 33.17 8.77 -44.22
N LYS A 246 32.54 9.39 -45.23
CA LYS A 246 33.23 9.84 -46.44
C LYS A 246 34.13 11.06 -46.20
N LYS A 247 33.66 12.05 -45.43
CA LYS A 247 34.36 13.31 -45.19
C LYS A 247 35.65 13.14 -44.38
N PHE A 248 35.62 12.29 -43.35
CA PHE A 248 36.80 11.98 -42.53
C PHE A 248 37.48 10.66 -42.88
N GLU A 249 37.03 10.00 -43.95
CA GLU A 249 37.56 8.71 -44.40
C GLU A 249 37.64 7.66 -43.27
N LEU A 250 36.62 7.61 -42.41
CA LEU A 250 36.57 6.74 -41.21
C LEU A 250 36.63 5.25 -41.54
N ASN A 251 36.41 4.91 -42.80
CA ASN A 251 36.55 3.57 -43.33
C ASN A 251 38.00 3.23 -43.74
N ASP A 252 38.99 4.09 -43.51
CA ASP A 252 40.42 3.81 -43.69
C ASP A 252 41.16 3.95 -42.36
N ILE A 253 41.80 2.87 -41.91
CA ILE A 253 42.51 2.83 -40.63
C ILE A 253 43.66 3.82 -40.57
N SER A 254 44.33 4.04 -41.70
CA SER A 254 45.46 4.97 -41.79
C SER A 254 45.05 6.39 -41.41
N LYS A 255 43.80 6.74 -41.71
CA LYS A 255 43.18 8.03 -41.41
C LYS A 255 42.58 8.03 -40.02
N LEU A 256 41.88 6.96 -39.66
CA LEU A 256 41.28 6.79 -38.33
C LEU A 256 42.33 6.87 -37.22
N LYS A 257 43.49 6.23 -37.39
CA LYS A 257 44.64 6.26 -36.45
C LYS A 257 45.04 7.67 -36.02
N ASN A 258 44.97 8.62 -36.94
CA ASN A 258 45.44 9.99 -36.72
C ASN A 258 44.33 10.98 -36.38
N LEU A 259 43.09 10.50 -36.26
CA LEU A 259 41.91 11.31 -36.04
C LEU A 259 41.69 11.56 -34.54
N LYS A 260 41.25 12.78 -34.21
CA LYS A 260 40.89 13.16 -32.84
C LYS A 260 39.37 13.16 -32.71
N TYR A 261 38.86 12.86 -31.52
CA TYR A 261 37.42 12.86 -31.29
C TYR A 261 36.80 14.25 -31.51
N GLU A 262 37.53 15.32 -31.14
CA GLU A 262 37.08 16.71 -31.29
C GLU A 262 36.84 17.13 -32.74
N ASP A 263 37.59 16.56 -33.69
CA ASP A 263 37.48 16.88 -35.12
C ASP A 263 36.13 16.40 -35.68
N ILE A 264 35.56 15.34 -35.09
CA ILE A 264 34.23 14.80 -35.44
C ILE A 264 33.14 15.58 -34.70
N ASP A 265 33.36 15.90 -33.42
CA ASP A 265 32.38 16.55 -32.53
C ASP A 265 32.06 18.01 -32.96
N LYS A 266 33.08 18.77 -33.38
CA LYS A 266 32.95 20.18 -33.79
C LYS A 266 32.08 20.42 -35.01
N GLU A 267 32.05 19.48 -35.95
CA GLU A 267 31.34 19.69 -37.21
C GLU A 267 29.89 19.20 -37.21
N PHE A 268 29.53 18.26 -36.33
CA PHE A 268 28.27 17.52 -36.44
C PHE A 268 27.36 17.51 -35.20
N TYR A 269 27.78 18.10 -34.08
CA TYR A 269 27.02 18.11 -32.80
C TYR A 269 26.47 16.70 -32.46
N LEU A 270 27.34 15.85 -31.91
CA LEU A 270 27.06 14.41 -31.79
C LEU A 270 25.86 14.14 -30.88
N THR A 271 24.85 13.45 -31.43
CA THR A 271 23.70 12.95 -30.66
C THR A 271 24.04 11.58 -30.06
N PRO A 272 23.37 11.14 -28.98
CA PRO A 272 23.63 9.84 -28.35
C PRO A 272 23.52 8.64 -29.31
N SER A 273 22.60 8.72 -30.28
CA SER A 273 22.44 7.71 -31.34
C SER A 273 23.66 7.65 -32.27
N PHE A 274 24.31 8.78 -32.52
CA PHE A 274 25.50 8.88 -33.35
C PHE A 274 26.74 8.34 -32.63
N ASP A 275 26.89 8.65 -31.34
CA ASP A 275 27.95 8.11 -30.50
C ASP A 275 27.88 6.57 -30.46
N LEU A 276 26.69 6.00 -30.35
CA LEU A 276 26.48 4.55 -30.43
C LEU A 276 26.91 3.96 -31.79
N LYS A 277 26.62 4.63 -32.91
CA LYS A 277 27.03 4.20 -34.26
C LYS A 277 28.54 4.30 -34.47
N LEU A 278 29.19 5.34 -33.95
CA LEU A 278 30.64 5.51 -33.99
C LEU A 278 31.35 4.51 -33.06
N LYS A 279 30.78 4.28 -31.88
CA LYS A 279 31.21 3.26 -30.92
C LYS A 279 31.15 1.86 -31.54
N TYR A 280 30.09 1.52 -32.28
CA TYR A 280 30.00 0.27 -33.05
C TYR A 280 31.10 0.13 -34.12
N LEU A 281 31.39 1.19 -34.87
CA LEU A 281 32.42 1.15 -35.93
C LEU A 281 33.85 0.99 -35.37
N ILE A 282 34.11 1.54 -34.18
CA ILE A 282 35.44 1.50 -33.54
C ILE A 282 35.63 0.26 -32.67
N ILE A 283 34.61 -0.14 -31.91
CA ILE A 283 34.71 -1.27 -30.97
C ILE A 283 34.49 -2.61 -31.67
N ASP A 284 33.55 -2.71 -32.62
CA ASP A 284 33.12 -4.02 -33.13
C ASP A 284 33.72 -4.41 -34.49
N LYS A 285 34.49 -3.52 -35.13
CA LYS A 285 35.04 -3.76 -36.48
C LYS A 285 36.55 -3.62 -36.60
N ILE A 286 37.21 -2.94 -35.68
CA ILE A 286 38.67 -2.81 -35.65
C ILE A 286 39.26 -4.01 -34.92
N ILE A 287 40.30 -4.59 -35.51
CA ILE A 287 41.01 -5.74 -34.98
C ILE A 287 42.50 -5.42 -34.88
N ILE A 288 43.16 -6.02 -33.89
CA ILE A 288 44.58 -5.82 -33.64
C ILE A 288 45.32 -7.12 -33.89
N LYS A 289 46.27 -7.08 -34.83
CA LYS A 289 47.03 -8.23 -35.32
C LYS A 289 48.48 -8.13 -34.84
N ASN A 290 48.97 -9.14 -34.12
CA ASN A 290 50.38 -9.25 -33.77
C ASN A 290 50.91 -10.63 -34.19
N GLU A 291 51.91 -10.63 -35.08
CA GLU A 291 52.63 -11.70 -35.79
C GLU A 291 51.95 -13.07 -36.07
N ASN A 292 51.11 -13.65 -35.20
CA ASN A 292 50.25 -14.82 -35.48
C ASN A 292 48.93 -14.88 -34.66
N PHE A 293 48.52 -13.83 -33.96
CA PHE A 293 47.29 -13.79 -33.16
C PHE A 293 46.50 -12.49 -33.37
N PHE A 294 45.17 -12.59 -33.35
CA PHE A 294 44.28 -11.44 -33.24
C PHE A 294 43.88 -11.28 -31.78
N VAL A 295 44.14 -10.11 -31.20
CA VAL A 295 43.89 -9.86 -29.77
C VAL A 295 42.45 -9.38 -29.55
N PHE A 296 41.84 -8.72 -30.54
CA PHE A 296 40.51 -8.13 -30.40
C PHE A 296 39.65 -8.46 -31.62
N ALA A 297 38.84 -9.52 -31.50
CA ALA A 297 37.72 -9.83 -32.39
C ALA A 297 36.71 -10.71 -31.65
N GLU A 298 35.43 -10.60 -31.98
CA GLU A 298 34.41 -11.56 -31.53
C GLU A 298 34.72 -12.95 -32.13
N PRO A 299 35.19 -13.93 -31.33
CA PRO A 299 35.82 -15.14 -31.86
C PRO A 299 34.93 -15.97 -32.79
N ILE A 300 33.62 -15.95 -32.52
CA ILE A 300 32.56 -16.67 -33.23
C ILE A 300 32.47 -16.19 -34.70
N ASN A 301 32.52 -14.87 -34.90
CA ASN A 301 32.35 -14.26 -36.21
C ASN A 301 33.58 -14.43 -37.12
N TYR A 302 34.79 -14.57 -36.56
CA TYR A 302 35.99 -14.89 -37.31
C TYR A 302 36.04 -16.38 -37.71
N VAL A 303 35.73 -17.30 -36.79
CA VAL A 303 35.69 -18.76 -37.03
C VAL A 303 34.64 -19.11 -38.11
N PHE A 304 33.45 -18.54 -38.01
CA PHE A 304 32.36 -18.68 -38.99
C PHE A 304 32.81 -18.31 -40.41
N ASN A 305 33.56 -17.23 -40.51
CA ASN A 305 33.95 -16.60 -41.77
C ASN A 305 35.17 -17.26 -42.42
N TYR A 306 36.16 -17.69 -41.62
CA TYR A 306 37.38 -18.33 -42.12
C TYR A 306 37.14 -19.77 -42.60
N TYR A 307 36.31 -20.55 -41.88
CA TYR A 307 36.04 -21.97 -42.23
C TYR A 307 34.72 -22.19 -42.98
N LYS A 308 33.99 -21.12 -43.32
CA LYS A 308 32.70 -21.11 -44.03
C LYS A 308 32.66 -22.11 -45.20
N ASN A 309 33.70 -22.14 -46.01
CA ASN A 309 33.76 -22.97 -47.22
C ASN A 309 33.95 -24.47 -46.93
N ASN A 310 34.52 -24.85 -45.78
CA ASN A 310 34.60 -26.26 -45.36
C ASN A 310 33.29 -26.73 -44.73
N VAL A 311 32.59 -25.85 -44.02
CA VAL A 311 31.28 -26.15 -43.42
C VAL A 311 30.18 -26.22 -44.48
N LEU A 312 30.22 -25.36 -45.51
CA LEU A 312 29.29 -25.40 -46.65
C LEU A 312 29.41 -26.67 -47.51
N LYS A 313 30.51 -27.44 -47.40
CA LYS A 313 30.62 -28.76 -48.06
C LYS A 313 29.75 -29.83 -47.40
N THR A 314 29.28 -29.62 -46.17
CA THR A 314 28.40 -30.59 -45.48
C THR A 314 26.96 -30.60 -46.01
N LYS A 315 26.57 -29.61 -46.83
CA LYS A 315 25.23 -29.43 -47.44
C LYS A 315 24.03 -29.55 -46.48
N ASN A 316 24.23 -29.45 -45.16
CA ASN A 316 23.18 -29.62 -44.15
C ASN A 316 23.21 -28.49 -43.12
N GLU A 317 22.22 -27.61 -43.21
CA GLU A 317 22.03 -26.41 -42.39
C GLU A 317 21.85 -26.70 -40.88
N LYS A 318 21.35 -27.89 -40.54
CA LYS A 318 21.15 -28.31 -39.14
C LYS A 318 22.44 -28.77 -38.48
N VAL A 319 23.31 -29.45 -39.24
CA VAL A 319 24.68 -29.78 -38.80
C VAL A 319 25.48 -28.49 -38.58
N PHE A 320 25.26 -27.48 -39.42
CA PHE A 320 25.84 -26.14 -39.28
C PHE A 320 25.43 -25.45 -37.97
N LEU A 321 24.14 -25.40 -37.63
CA LEU A 321 23.66 -24.76 -36.39
C LEU A 321 24.14 -25.49 -35.12
N SER A 322 24.31 -26.81 -35.21
CA SER A 322 24.78 -27.64 -34.10
C SER A 322 26.28 -27.44 -33.83
N ILE A 323 27.10 -27.33 -34.89
CA ILE A 323 28.52 -27.02 -34.78
C ILE A 323 28.72 -25.61 -34.20
N ALA A 324 27.93 -24.63 -34.65
CA ALA A 324 27.99 -23.26 -34.14
C ALA A 324 27.70 -23.20 -32.63
N LYS A 325 26.63 -23.87 -32.17
CA LYS A 325 26.27 -23.94 -30.73
C LYS A 325 27.30 -24.68 -29.88
N TYR A 326 27.92 -25.74 -30.42
CA TYR A 326 28.98 -26.46 -29.71
C TYR A 326 30.22 -25.60 -29.52
N LEU A 327 30.66 -24.90 -30.58
CA LEU A 327 31.79 -23.97 -30.51
C LEU A 327 31.51 -22.83 -29.54
N ASP A 328 30.30 -22.27 -29.54
CA ASP A 328 29.86 -21.24 -28.60
C ASP A 328 30.01 -21.67 -27.13
N LYS A 329 29.70 -22.94 -26.83
CA LYS A 329 29.81 -23.50 -25.49
C LYS A 329 31.24 -23.84 -25.08
N THR A 330 32.12 -24.14 -26.04
CA THR A 330 33.45 -24.70 -25.78
C THR A 330 34.57 -23.65 -25.83
N ILE A 331 34.39 -22.57 -26.61
CA ILE A 331 35.40 -21.51 -26.85
C ILE A 331 35.51 -20.52 -25.68
N VAL A 332 34.56 -20.54 -24.73
CA VAL A 332 34.56 -19.66 -23.55
C VAL A 332 35.76 -19.88 -22.62
N ASN A 333 36.53 -20.96 -22.78
CA ASN A 333 37.74 -21.23 -21.98
C ASN A 333 39.02 -21.25 -22.84
N ASN A 334 39.87 -20.21 -22.73
CA ASN A 334 41.30 -20.12 -23.09
C ASN A 334 41.90 -21.23 -24.01
N ILE A 335 41.53 -21.24 -25.30
CA ILE A 335 42.19 -22.07 -26.33
C ILE A 335 42.74 -21.15 -27.43
N SER A 336 44.04 -21.29 -27.75
CA SER A 336 44.65 -20.58 -28.87
C SER A 336 44.15 -21.09 -30.22
N PHE A 337 44.05 -20.23 -31.25
CA PHE A 337 43.48 -20.59 -32.56
C PHE A 337 44.14 -21.84 -33.18
N LYS A 338 45.45 -22.00 -32.99
CA LYS A 338 46.22 -23.17 -33.45
C LYS A 338 45.80 -24.49 -32.78
N LYS A 339 45.36 -24.44 -31.52
CA LYS A 339 44.86 -25.60 -30.77
C LYS A 339 43.40 -25.92 -31.15
N LEU A 340 42.63 -24.91 -31.54
CA LEU A 340 41.27 -25.01 -32.06
C LEU A 340 41.25 -25.63 -33.47
N GLU A 341 42.20 -25.23 -34.33
CA GLU A 341 42.41 -25.78 -35.66
C GLU A 341 42.83 -27.27 -35.60
N LEU A 342 43.72 -27.63 -34.65
CA LEU A 342 44.10 -29.03 -34.39
C LEU A 342 42.95 -29.88 -33.82
N LEU A 343 42.08 -29.29 -32.99
CA LEU A 343 40.87 -29.94 -32.44
C LEU A 343 39.86 -30.28 -33.54
N MET A 344 39.61 -29.34 -34.45
CA MET A 344 38.68 -29.54 -35.57
C MET A 344 39.20 -30.53 -36.62
N LEU A 345 40.52 -30.74 -36.69
CA LEU A 345 41.15 -31.76 -37.52
C LEU A 345 41.29 -33.13 -36.81
N SER A 346 40.93 -33.21 -35.52
CA SER A 346 41.10 -34.43 -34.74
C SER A 346 39.97 -35.45 -35.00
N LYS A 347 40.31 -36.74 -35.06
CA LYS A 347 39.35 -37.86 -35.15
C LYS A 347 38.31 -37.84 -34.01
N ASN A 348 38.66 -37.30 -32.84
CA ASN A 348 37.76 -37.19 -31.69
C ASN A 348 36.57 -36.26 -31.96
N PHE A 349 36.77 -35.14 -32.65
CA PHE A 349 35.68 -34.22 -32.98
C PHE A 349 34.68 -34.85 -33.96
N VAL A 350 35.17 -35.65 -34.92
CA VAL A 350 34.34 -36.42 -35.85
C VAL A 350 33.56 -37.53 -35.14
N ASN A 351 34.15 -38.18 -34.13
CA ASN A 351 33.48 -39.19 -33.31
C ASN A 351 32.42 -38.60 -32.38
N GLN A 352 32.67 -37.42 -31.78
CA GLN A 352 31.67 -36.70 -30.97
C GLN A 352 30.46 -36.23 -31.81
N LEU A 353 30.67 -35.89 -33.09
CA LEU A 353 29.59 -35.64 -34.04
C LEU A 353 28.79 -36.92 -34.38
N ALA A 354 29.43 -38.10 -34.34
CA ALA A 354 28.75 -39.38 -34.55
C ALA A 354 27.87 -39.78 -33.35
N ASP A 355 28.25 -39.39 -32.12
CA ASP A 355 27.40 -39.56 -30.93
C ASP A 355 26.23 -38.58 -30.90
N TYR A 356 26.39 -37.35 -31.42
CA TYR A 356 25.28 -36.41 -31.55
C TYR A 356 24.20 -36.90 -32.53
N LYS A 357 24.60 -37.63 -33.59
CA LYS A 357 23.67 -38.34 -34.49
C LYS A 357 22.83 -39.42 -33.80
N LYS A 358 23.13 -39.80 -32.55
CA LYS A 358 22.38 -40.82 -31.80
C LYS A 358 21.44 -40.22 -30.75
N THR A 359 21.19 -38.92 -30.78
CA THR A 359 20.37 -38.23 -29.77
C THR A 359 18.89 -38.14 -30.16
N LEU A 360 18.01 -38.17 -29.16
CA LEU A 360 16.55 -38.05 -29.34
C LEU A 360 16.11 -36.82 -30.18
N PRO A 361 16.73 -35.63 -30.09
CA PRO A 361 16.43 -34.50 -30.97
C PRO A 361 16.71 -34.77 -32.46
N TYR A 362 17.78 -35.50 -32.79
CA TYR A 362 18.08 -35.88 -34.18
C TYR A 362 17.07 -36.88 -34.73
N ALA A 363 16.71 -37.88 -33.91
CA ALA A 363 15.72 -38.88 -34.22
C ALA A 363 14.33 -38.26 -34.48
N PHE A 364 13.98 -37.22 -33.72
CA PHE A 364 12.77 -36.41 -33.87
C PHE A 364 12.72 -35.65 -35.20
N GLU A 365 13.83 -35.01 -35.60
CA GLU A 365 13.89 -34.27 -36.87
C GLU A 365 13.74 -35.18 -38.10
N ILE A 366 14.29 -36.40 -38.04
CA ILE A 366 14.12 -37.38 -39.11
C ILE A 366 12.67 -37.88 -39.17
N PHE A 367 12.06 -38.16 -38.02
CA PHE A 367 10.65 -38.53 -37.96
C PHE A 367 9.76 -37.46 -38.60
N MET A 368 9.98 -36.17 -38.28
CA MET A 368 9.19 -35.07 -38.83
C MET A 368 9.31 -34.92 -40.35
N ASN A 369 10.50 -35.17 -40.92
CA ASN A 369 10.71 -35.18 -42.37
C ASN A 369 10.07 -36.39 -43.06
N ILE A 370 10.15 -37.58 -42.44
CA ILE A 370 9.50 -38.78 -42.99
C ILE A 370 7.98 -38.61 -42.95
N TYR A 371 7.46 -38.07 -41.85
CA TYR A 371 6.04 -37.77 -41.68
C TYR A 371 5.58 -36.68 -42.65
N SER A 372 6.35 -35.60 -42.88
CA SER A 372 5.95 -34.50 -43.77
C SER A 372 5.63 -34.95 -45.19
N ASP A 373 6.36 -35.96 -45.67
CA ASP A 373 6.27 -36.46 -47.04
C ASP A 373 5.31 -37.67 -47.15
N ASN A 374 4.86 -38.23 -46.02
CA ASN A 374 4.10 -39.48 -45.97
C ASN A 374 2.91 -39.44 -44.99
N LYS A 375 2.27 -38.27 -44.84
CA LYS A 375 1.17 -37.99 -43.90
C LYS A 375 -0.06 -38.93 -44.01
N HIS A 376 -0.18 -39.64 -45.12
CA HIS A 376 -1.30 -40.54 -45.43
C HIS A 376 -1.02 -42.00 -45.06
N LEU A 377 0.22 -42.34 -44.72
CA LEU A 377 0.61 -43.70 -44.35
C LEU A 377 0.18 -44.02 -42.92
N THR A 378 -0.09 -45.30 -42.67
CA THR A 378 -0.39 -45.80 -41.32
C THR A 378 0.85 -45.77 -40.43
N TYR A 379 0.67 -45.82 -39.12
CA TYR A 379 1.71 -45.87 -38.10
C TYR A 379 2.73 -46.98 -38.39
N ASP A 380 2.27 -48.16 -38.80
CA ASP A 380 3.13 -49.30 -39.10
C ASP A 380 3.95 -49.09 -40.38
N GLU A 381 3.39 -48.39 -41.38
CA GLU A 381 4.08 -48.06 -42.63
C GLU A 381 5.09 -46.92 -42.45
N LEU A 382 4.75 -45.91 -41.65
CA LEU A 382 5.68 -44.87 -41.19
C LEU A 382 6.79 -45.50 -40.36
N GLY A 383 6.48 -46.46 -39.49
CA GLY A 383 7.42 -47.25 -38.71
C GLY A 383 8.46 -47.95 -39.57
N LYS A 384 8.03 -48.63 -40.63
CA LYS A 384 8.93 -49.30 -41.58
C LYS A 384 9.85 -48.31 -42.30
N LYS A 385 9.36 -47.14 -42.71
CA LYS A 385 10.18 -46.10 -43.35
C LYS A 385 11.15 -45.42 -42.38
N TYR A 386 10.73 -45.23 -41.14
CA TYR A 386 11.53 -44.64 -40.08
C TYR A 386 12.70 -45.55 -39.68
N ILE A 387 12.44 -46.85 -39.50
CA ILE A 387 13.47 -47.86 -39.19
C ILE A 387 14.54 -47.94 -40.29
N ALA A 388 14.20 -47.66 -41.55
CA ALA A 388 15.16 -47.61 -42.64
C ALA A 388 16.11 -46.40 -42.60
N ALA A 389 15.78 -45.34 -41.84
CA ALA A 389 16.57 -44.11 -41.73
C ALA A 389 17.25 -43.92 -40.37
N VAL A 390 16.72 -44.52 -39.31
CA VAL A 390 17.25 -44.50 -37.93
C VAL A 390 17.11 -45.90 -37.33
N HIS A 391 18.22 -46.52 -36.92
CA HIS A 391 18.23 -47.92 -36.45
C HIS A 391 18.15 -48.09 -34.93
N ASP A 392 18.49 -47.05 -34.16
CA ASP A 392 18.79 -47.20 -32.71
C ASP A 392 17.72 -46.59 -31.76
N ILE A 393 16.72 -45.85 -32.27
CA ILE A 393 15.61 -45.29 -31.48
C ILE A 393 14.30 -45.74 -32.13
N THR A 394 13.33 -46.18 -31.33
CA THR A 394 12.08 -46.73 -31.88
C THR A 394 11.08 -45.62 -32.24
N ILE A 395 10.33 -45.79 -33.32
CA ILE A 395 9.29 -44.82 -33.72
C ILE A 395 8.23 -44.63 -32.61
N SER A 396 7.98 -45.69 -31.82
CA SER A 396 7.09 -45.68 -30.66
C SER A 396 7.55 -44.71 -29.58
N GLU A 397 8.85 -44.61 -29.30
CA GLU A 397 9.36 -43.68 -28.28
C GLU A 397 9.14 -42.22 -28.69
N ILE A 398 9.30 -41.89 -29.97
CA ILE A 398 9.07 -40.53 -30.49
C ILE A 398 7.59 -40.18 -30.50
N ILE A 399 6.74 -41.10 -30.97
CA ILE A 399 5.30 -40.86 -31.06
C ILE A 399 4.66 -40.78 -29.66
N ASN A 400 5.09 -41.60 -28.71
CA ASN A 400 4.61 -41.51 -27.33
C ASN A 400 4.98 -40.16 -26.69
N ILE A 401 6.16 -39.61 -27.00
CA ILE A 401 6.55 -38.27 -26.56
C ILE A 401 5.68 -37.20 -27.24
N LEU A 402 5.45 -37.29 -28.54
CA LEU A 402 4.64 -36.34 -29.30
C LEU A 402 3.14 -36.34 -28.91
N ILE A 403 2.59 -37.52 -28.59
CA ILE A 403 1.24 -37.67 -28.05
C ILE A 403 1.19 -37.10 -26.63
N LYS A 404 2.20 -37.39 -25.80
CA LYS A 404 2.32 -36.83 -24.44
C LYS A 404 2.37 -35.30 -24.43
N TYR A 405 2.92 -34.67 -25.47
CA TYR A 405 2.97 -33.21 -25.65
C TYR A 405 1.85 -32.65 -26.54
N GLU A 406 0.79 -33.42 -26.81
CA GLU A 406 -0.42 -33.03 -27.56
C GLU A 406 -0.19 -32.47 -28.98
N THR A 407 1.00 -32.67 -29.54
CA THR A 407 1.35 -32.18 -30.89
C THR A 407 0.89 -33.16 -31.97
N PHE A 408 0.61 -34.41 -31.62
CA PHE A 408 0.10 -35.45 -32.52
C PHE A 408 -1.01 -36.33 -31.90
N SER A 409 -1.83 -36.98 -32.73
CA SER A 409 -2.86 -37.98 -32.37
C SER A 409 -2.91 -39.15 -33.35
N ILE A 410 -3.32 -40.34 -32.91
CA ILE A 410 -3.52 -41.52 -33.77
C ILE A 410 -5.03 -41.78 -33.90
N ASN A 411 -5.54 -41.92 -35.12
CA ASN A 411 -6.96 -42.20 -35.37
C ASN A 411 -7.28 -43.71 -35.41
N GLU A 412 -8.57 -44.05 -35.51
CA GLU A 412 -9.07 -45.45 -35.52
C GLU A 412 -8.49 -46.32 -36.65
N ASN A 413 -7.97 -45.70 -37.72
CA ASN A 413 -7.30 -46.37 -38.85
C ASN A 413 -5.77 -46.42 -38.70
N ASN A 414 -5.26 -46.15 -37.50
CA ASN A 414 -3.84 -46.17 -37.17
C ASN A 414 -3.00 -45.10 -37.92
N ILE A 415 -3.58 -43.97 -38.33
CA ILE A 415 -2.87 -42.85 -39.01
C ILE A 415 -2.54 -41.74 -37.99
N VAL A 416 -1.32 -41.23 -38.06
CA VAL A 416 -0.77 -40.17 -37.20
C VAL A 416 -1.17 -38.76 -37.73
N ASN A 417 -1.68 -37.85 -36.89
CA ASN A 417 -2.18 -36.50 -37.23
C ASN A 417 -1.58 -35.38 -36.34
N ILE A 418 -1.38 -34.13 -36.81
CA ILE A 418 -0.82 -32.96 -36.03
C ILE A 418 -1.94 -32.03 -35.46
N LYS A 419 -1.73 -31.39 -34.28
CA LYS A 419 -2.50 -30.22 -33.74
C LYS A 419 -1.58 -28.98 -33.44
N PRO A 420 -2.03 -27.69 -33.43
CA PRO A 420 -2.43 -26.81 -34.56
C PRO A 420 -1.53 -25.59 -34.92
N ARG A 421 -1.93 -24.84 -35.98
CA ARG A 421 -1.23 -23.81 -36.79
C ARG A 421 -1.58 -22.35 -36.35
N LYS A 422 -0.74 -21.33 -36.62
CA LYS A 422 -1.07 -19.88 -36.42
C LYS A 422 -2.02 -19.32 -37.50
N ILE A 423 -2.89 -18.36 -37.18
CA ILE A 423 -3.88 -17.79 -38.13
C ILE A 423 -3.23 -17.12 -39.35
N GLU A 424 -2.14 -16.38 -39.17
CA GLU A 424 -1.44 -15.71 -40.28
C GLU A 424 -0.91 -16.71 -41.31
N ASN A 425 -0.41 -17.85 -40.84
CA ASN A 425 0.04 -18.91 -41.73
C ASN A 425 -1.14 -19.51 -42.50
N VAL A 426 -2.28 -19.73 -41.84
CA VAL A 426 -3.48 -20.23 -42.51
C VAL A 426 -3.95 -19.27 -43.60
N VAL A 427 -3.91 -17.97 -43.36
CA VAL A 427 -4.31 -16.94 -44.33
C VAL A 427 -3.30 -16.80 -45.49
N ASN A 428 -2.00 -16.82 -45.20
CA ASN A 428 -0.94 -16.67 -46.21
C ASN A 428 -0.95 -17.80 -47.25
N PHE A 429 -1.33 -19.01 -46.85
CA PHE A 429 -1.40 -20.18 -47.73
C PHE A 429 -2.80 -20.40 -48.36
N MET A 430 -3.74 -19.46 -48.25
CA MET A 430 -5.03 -19.56 -48.95
C MET A 430 -4.86 -19.39 -50.47
N GLU A 431 -5.41 -20.34 -51.24
CA GLU A 431 -5.35 -20.36 -52.71
C GLU A 431 -6.25 -19.30 -53.37
N ASN A 432 -7.40 -18.99 -52.75
CA ASN A 432 -8.34 -18.00 -53.28
C ASN A 432 -7.91 -16.59 -52.89
N GLU A 433 -7.38 -15.83 -53.85
CA GLU A 433 -6.84 -14.48 -53.62
C GLU A 433 -7.88 -13.48 -53.08
N GLN A 434 -9.15 -13.60 -53.53
CA GLN A 434 -10.22 -12.72 -53.09
C GLN A 434 -10.66 -13.04 -51.65
N GLU A 435 -10.79 -14.33 -51.31
CA GLU A 435 -11.06 -14.76 -49.92
C GLU A 435 -9.89 -14.38 -48.99
N ARG A 436 -8.64 -14.53 -49.45
CA ARG A 436 -7.41 -14.11 -48.74
C ARG A 436 -7.38 -12.61 -48.48
N PHE A 437 -7.72 -11.78 -49.46
CA PHE A 437 -7.80 -10.33 -49.29
C PHE A 437 -8.89 -9.92 -48.29
N ILE A 438 -10.07 -10.55 -48.36
CA ILE A 438 -11.20 -10.26 -47.47
C ILE A 438 -10.87 -10.60 -46.02
N ILE A 439 -10.29 -11.78 -45.75
CA ILE A 439 -9.91 -12.17 -44.38
C ILE A 439 -8.76 -11.31 -43.84
N ASN A 440 -7.73 -11.01 -44.64
CA ASN A 440 -6.64 -10.10 -44.23
C ASN A 440 -7.16 -8.70 -43.89
N SER A 441 -8.09 -8.17 -44.69
CA SER A 441 -8.70 -6.86 -44.44
C SER A 441 -9.55 -6.87 -43.17
N ARG A 442 -10.22 -7.99 -42.87
CA ARG A 442 -10.99 -8.13 -41.63
C ARG A 442 -10.10 -8.25 -40.40
N LEU A 443 -9.03 -9.04 -40.49
CA LEU A 443 -8.07 -9.25 -39.41
C LEU A 443 -7.15 -8.03 -39.18
N SER A 444 -7.09 -7.08 -40.12
CA SER A 444 -6.44 -5.77 -39.89
C SER A 444 -7.37 -4.73 -39.26
N GLY A 445 -8.65 -5.07 -39.04
CA GLY A 445 -9.61 -4.24 -38.32
C GLY A 445 -10.62 -3.49 -39.18
N LYS A 446 -10.66 -3.70 -40.52
CA LYS A 446 -11.66 -3.07 -41.37
C LYS A 446 -13.07 -3.61 -41.08
N THR A 447 -14.06 -2.73 -41.24
CA THR A 447 -15.48 -3.06 -41.15
C THR A 447 -15.95 -3.83 -42.40
N LEU A 448 -17.07 -4.55 -42.27
CA LEU A 448 -17.67 -5.28 -43.39
C LEU A 448 -18.07 -4.36 -44.56
N GLU A 449 -18.35 -3.08 -44.26
CA GLU A 449 -18.75 -2.08 -45.24
C GLU A 449 -17.54 -1.57 -46.05
N GLU A 450 -16.45 -1.23 -45.37
CA GLU A 450 -15.19 -0.82 -46.00
C GLU A 450 -14.65 -1.92 -46.93
N ILE A 451 -14.68 -3.18 -46.48
CA ILE A 451 -14.27 -4.33 -47.31
C ILE A 451 -15.20 -4.51 -48.51
N GLY A 452 -16.51 -4.26 -48.33
CA GLY A 452 -17.49 -4.35 -49.42
C GLY A 452 -17.24 -3.33 -50.52
N VAL A 453 -16.89 -2.10 -50.15
CA VAL A 453 -16.51 -1.03 -51.09
C VAL A 453 -15.25 -1.42 -51.88
N GLU A 454 -14.21 -1.90 -51.20
CA GLU A 454 -12.93 -2.26 -51.85
C GLU A 454 -13.07 -3.45 -52.82
N VAL A 455 -13.88 -4.44 -52.46
CA VAL A 455 -14.06 -5.67 -53.25
C VAL A 455 -15.28 -5.58 -54.19
N LYS A 456 -15.99 -4.45 -54.19
CA LYS A 456 -17.20 -4.17 -54.99
C LYS A 456 -18.33 -5.19 -54.78
N VAL A 457 -18.60 -5.54 -53.52
CA VAL A 457 -19.68 -6.44 -53.11
C VAL A 457 -20.46 -5.85 -51.94
N THR A 458 -21.68 -6.34 -51.69
CA THR A 458 -22.48 -5.84 -50.56
C THR A 458 -21.88 -6.24 -49.21
N ARG A 459 -22.12 -5.45 -48.16
CA ARG A 459 -21.75 -5.76 -46.77
C ARG A 459 -22.17 -7.18 -46.36
N GLU A 460 -23.39 -7.56 -46.73
CA GLU A 460 -23.94 -8.89 -46.45
C GLU A 460 -23.20 -9.99 -47.21
N ARG A 461 -22.75 -9.73 -48.43
CA ARG A 461 -21.91 -10.66 -49.19
C ARG A 461 -20.55 -10.88 -48.54
N VAL A 462 -19.91 -9.82 -48.03
CA VAL A 462 -18.65 -9.93 -47.26
C VAL A 462 -18.85 -10.79 -46.02
N ARG A 463 -19.94 -10.57 -45.26
CA ARG A 463 -20.29 -11.35 -44.07
C ARG A 463 -20.43 -12.84 -44.38
N GLN A 464 -21.12 -13.18 -45.47
CA GLN A 464 -21.28 -14.57 -45.91
C GLN A 464 -19.94 -15.21 -46.28
N ILE A 465 -19.06 -14.49 -46.98
CA ILE A 465 -17.72 -14.97 -47.34
C ILE A 465 -16.89 -15.22 -46.08
N LEU A 466 -16.82 -14.25 -45.16
CA LEU A 466 -16.10 -14.42 -43.90
C LEU A 466 -16.64 -15.59 -43.08
N LYS A 467 -17.96 -15.73 -42.94
CA LYS A 467 -18.57 -16.86 -42.25
C LYS A 467 -18.15 -18.20 -42.87
N LYS A 468 -18.10 -18.29 -44.20
CA LYS A 468 -17.62 -19.47 -44.91
C LYS A 468 -16.13 -19.73 -44.67
N ILE A 469 -15.30 -18.70 -44.58
CA ILE A 469 -13.87 -18.82 -44.31
C ILE A 469 -13.62 -19.29 -42.87
N PHE A 470 -14.24 -18.63 -41.87
CA PHE A 470 -14.10 -18.99 -40.46
C PHE A 470 -14.62 -20.41 -40.18
N ASN A 471 -15.70 -20.85 -40.83
CA ASN A 471 -16.20 -22.23 -40.73
C ASN A 471 -15.26 -23.28 -41.34
N LYS A 472 -14.33 -22.88 -42.20
CA LYS A 472 -13.31 -23.77 -42.81
C LYS A 472 -11.98 -23.75 -42.06
N LEU A 473 -11.82 -22.88 -41.06
CA LEU A 473 -10.59 -22.84 -40.27
C LEU A 473 -10.47 -24.11 -39.42
N PRO A 474 -9.23 -24.58 -39.14
CA PRO A 474 -9.00 -25.68 -38.21
C PRO A 474 -9.68 -25.44 -36.86
N GLU A 475 -10.16 -26.50 -36.19
CA GLU A 475 -10.91 -26.42 -34.93
C GLU A 475 -10.16 -25.70 -33.80
N SER A 476 -8.83 -25.84 -33.77
CA SER A 476 -7.95 -25.13 -32.86
C SER A 476 -6.81 -24.47 -33.66
N LEU A 477 -6.41 -23.26 -33.27
CA LEU A 477 -5.25 -22.48 -33.74
C LEU A 477 -4.46 -21.94 -32.53
N PHE A 478 -3.23 -21.48 -32.75
CA PHE A 478 -2.35 -21.00 -31.67
C PHE A 478 -2.92 -19.81 -30.88
N GLU A 479 -3.69 -18.95 -31.55
CA GLU A 479 -4.36 -17.79 -30.95
C GLU A 479 -5.46 -18.21 -29.97
N ASP A 480 -5.97 -19.45 -30.07
CA ASP A 480 -6.98 -19.98 -29.15
C ASP A 480 -6.45 -20.20 -27.73
N ARG A 481 -5.14 -20.02 -27.47
CA ARG A 481 -4.57 -19.94 -26.11
C ARG A 481 -5.21 -18.83 -25.26
N TYR A 482 -5.73 -17.78 -25.90
CA TYR A 482 -6.45 -16.70 -25.23
C TYR A 482 -7.97 -16.79 -25.43
N LYS A 483 -8.48 -17.89 -26.00
CA LYS A 483 -9.92 -18.11 -26.21
C LYS A 483 -10.69 -17.99 -24.90
N TYR A 484 -10.26 -18.72 -23.87
CA TYR A 484 -10.92 -18.72 -22.57
C TYR A 484 -11.00 -17.29 -22.01
N ILE A 485 -9.87 -16.57 -22.01
CA ILE A 485 -9.81 -15.17 -21.56
C ILE A 485 -10.78 -14.28 -22.34
N TYR A 486 -10.79 -14.40 -23.67
CA TYR A 486 -11.66 -13.59 -24.52
C TYR A 486 -13.15 -13.88 -24.32
N GLU A 487 -13.53 -15.15 -24.12
CA GLU A 487 -14.92 -15.58 -23.95
C GLU A 487 -15.49 -15.31 -22.55
N HIS A 488 -14.64 -15.12 -21.54
CA HIS A 488 -15.08 -14.92 -20.17
C HIS A 488 -14.94 -13.46 -19.71
N TYR A 489 -13.96 -12.69 -20.22
CA TYR A 489 -13.63 -11.36 -19.71
C TYR A 489 -13.92 -10.21 -20.69
N ASP A 490 -14.46 -9.10 -20.19
CA ASP A 490 -14.62 -7.85 -20.94
C ASP A 490 -13.34 -7.01 -20.91
N ILE A 491 -12.34 -7.45 -21.67
CA ILE A 491 -11.07 -6.72 -21.76
C ILE A 491 -11.09 -5.84 -23.02
N PRO A 492 -10.95 -4.51 -22.90
CA PRO A 492 -10.85 -3.65 -24.08
C PRO A 492 -9.57 -3.94 -24.87
N LYS A 493 -9.63 -3.86 -26.21
CA LYS A 493 -8.53 -4.18 -27.12
C LYS A 493 -7.16 -3.64 -26.68
N LYS A 494 -7.05 -2.34 -26.39
CA LYS A 494 -5.78 -1.70 -26.00
C LYS A 494 -5.20 -2.27 -24.70
N ILE A 495 -6.06 -2.68 -23.78
CA ILE A 495 -5.67 -3.29 -22.51
C ILE A 495 -5.26 -4.74 -22.76
N PHE A 496 -5.97 -5.45 -23.64
CA PHE A 496 -5.59 -6.80 -24.08
C PHE A 496 -4.20 -6.82 -24.75
N GLU A 497 -3.94 -5.88 -25.66
CA GLU A 497 -2.64 -5.70 -26.31
C GLU A 497 -1.53 -5.40 -25.29
N TYR A 498 -1.79 -4.50 -24.33
CA TYR A 498 -0.83 -4.15 -23.28
C TYR A 498 -0.50 -5.32 -22.36
N ILE A 499 -1.52 -6.06 -21.89
CA ILE A 499 -1.36 -7.11 -20.89
C ILE A 499 -0.78 -8.39 -21.51
N PHE A 500 -1.28 -8.82 -22.68
CA PHE A 500 -0.93 -10.11 -23.29
C PHE A 500 0.09 -10.01 -24.43
N TYR A 501 0.54 -8.80 -24.78
CA TYR A 501 1.47 -8.54 -25.89
C TYR A 501 1.07 -9.26 -27.19
N ILE A 502 -0.23 -9.21 -27.49
CA ILE A 502 -0.75 -9.75 -28.73
C ILE A 502 -0.73 -8.73 -29.85
N GLU A 503 -0.57 -9.22 -31.07
CA GLU A 503 -0.69 -8.38 -32.25
C GLU A 503 -2.16 -8.10 -32.59
N PRO A 504 -2.48 -6.97 -33.24
CA PRO A 504 -3.86 -6.63 -33.59
C PRO A 504 -4.58 -7.75 -34.38
N VAL A 505 -3.86 -8.47 -35.23
CA VAL A 505 -4.36 -9.59 -36.04
C VAL A 505 -4.89 -10.73 -35.16
N GLU A 506 -4.20 -11.05 -34.06
CA GLU A 506 -4.62 -12.09 -33.11
C GLU A 506 -5.91 -11.69 -32.37
N TYR A 507 -6.01 -10.43 -31.92
CA TYR A 507 -7.22 -9.92 -31.25
C TYR A 507 -8.43 -9.95 -32.20
N TYR A 508 -8.26 -9.48 -33.44
CA TYR A 508 -9.33 -9.48 -34.42
C TYR A 508 -9.71 -10.89 -34.86
N TYR A 509 -8.79 -11.85 -34.84
CA TYR A 509 -9.13 -13.26 -35.01
C TYR A 509 -10.09 -13.75 -33.90
N LEU A 510 -9.73 -13.52 -32.63
CA LEU A 510 -10.57 -13.91 -31.48
C LEU A 510 -11.95 -13.27 -31.56
N GLN A 511 -12.00 -11.97 -31.87
CA GLN A 511 -13.25 -11.20 -31.99
C GLN A 511 -14.19 -11.72 -33.09
N ASN A 512 -13.65 -12.22 -34.20
CA ASN A 512 -14.48 -12.70 -35.30
C ASN A 512 -14.83 -14.19 -35.17
N ARG A 513 -14.13 -14.95 -34.31
CA ARG A 513 -14.35 -16.38 -34.12
C ARG A 513 -15.14 -16.73 -32.86
N TYR A 514 -14.97 -15.97 -31.79
CA TYR A 514 -15.56 -16.23 -30.47
C TYR A 514 -16.42 -15.07 -29.99
N ASN A 515 -17.33 -15.36 -29.05
CA ASN A 515 -18.13 -14.33 -28.41
C ASN A 515 -17.31 -13.67 -27.30
N LYS A 516 -17.43 -12.35 -27.15
CA LYS A 516 -16.74 -11.64 -26.07
C LYS A 516 -17.44 -11.89 -24.73
N GLY A 517 -16.65 -12.15 -23.70
CA GLY A 517 -17.12 -12.25 -22.32
C GLY A 517 -17.50 -10.91 -21.70
N ASN A 518 -17.95 -10.99 -20.44
CA ASN A 518 -18.47 -9.86 -19.67
C ASN A 518 -17.92 -9.73 -18.24
N ARG A 519 -17.02 -10.63 -17.80
CA ARG A 519 -16.39 -10.55 -16.45
C ARG A 519 -15.35 -9.44 -16.40
N ASP A 520 -15.18 -8.83 -15.22
CA ASP A 520 -14.18 -7.78 -15.01
C ASP A 520 -12.76 -8.35 -15.07
N ILE A 521 -11.83 -7.59 -15.66
CA ILE A 521 -10.41 -7.93 -15.75
C ILE A 521 -9.74 -8.05 -14.37
N GLU A 522 -10.29 -7.44 -13.32
CA GLU A 522 -9.76 -7.61 -11.95
C GLU A 522 -9.81 -9.08 -11.50
N LEU A 523 -10.79 -9.84 -12.01
CA LEU A 523 -10.98 -11.27 -11.71
C LEU A 523 -10.00 -12.17 -12.48
N LEU A 524 -9.04 -11.63 -13.23
CA LEU A 524 -8.16 -12.41 -14.11
C LEU A 524 -6.87 -12.89 -13.41
N LEU A 525 -6.43 -12.22 -12.34
CA LEU A 525 -5.33 -12.71 -11.48
C LEU A 525 -5.66 -14.00 -10.74
N ASN A 526 -6.93 -14.33 -10.84
CA ASN A 526 -7.72 -15.00 -9.88
C ASN A 526 -8.69 -15.87 -10.68
N ASP A 527 -8.19 -16.71 -11.57
CA ASP A 527 -9.07 -17.69 -12.21
C ASP A 527 -8.28 -18.96 -12.26
N GLU A 528 -8.65 -19.92 -11.42
CA GLU A 528 -8.00 -21.23 -11.34
C GLU A 528 -7.91 -21.92 -12.71
N ASN A 529 -8.78 -21.57 -13.67
CA ASN A 529 -8.76 -22.11 -15.03
C ASN A 529 -7.76 -21.40 -15.96
N ILE A 530 -7.06 -20.36 -15.48
CA ILE A 530 -6.06 -19.59 -16.20
C ILE A 530 -4.70 -19.70 -15.52
N HIS A 531 -3.72 -20.20 -16.25
CA HIS A 531 -2.32 -20.09 -15.85
C HIS A 531 -1.65 -18.93 -16.61
N LEU A 532 -1.34 -17.85 -15.88
CA LEU A 532 -0.66 -16.68 -16.41
C LEU A 532 0.84 -16.71 -16.12
N GLU A 533 1.62 -16.23 -17.08
CA GLU A 533 3.04 -15.97 -16.85
C GLU A 533 3.23 -14.78 -15.90
N ASP A 534 4.28 -14.81 -15.07
CA ASP A 534 4.61 -13.75 -14.11
C ASP A 534 4.64 -12.34 -14.74
N SER A 535 5.12 -12.25 -15.98
CA SER A 535 5.18 -10.98 -16.72
C SER A 535 3.78 -10.41 -17.05
N ILE A 536 2.79 -11.28 -17.29
CA ILE A 536 1.39 -10.88 -17.53
C ILE A 536 0.75 -10.45 -16.22
N VAL A 537 0.99 -11.22 -15.14
CA VAL A 537 0.55 -10.90 -13.77
C VAL A 537 1.02 -9.51 -13.34
N GLU A 538 2.29 -9.19 -13.60
CA GLU A 538 2.87 -7.88 -13.28
C GLU A 538 2.21 -6.74 -14.06
N ARG A 539 2.04 -6.89 -15.38
CA ARG A 539 1.36 -5.87 -16.21
C ARG A 539 -0.09 -5.68 -15.80
N LEU A 540 -0.79 -6.75 -15.45
CA LEU A 540 -2.15 -6.68 -14.93
C LEU A 540 -2.20 -5.95 -13.58
N LYS A 541 -1.34 -6.29 -12.62
CA LYS A 541 -1.23 -5.59 -11.32
C LYS A 541 -0.93 -4.10 -11.50
N ASN A 542 -0.03 -3.74 -12.43
CA ASN A 542 0.28 -2.35 -12.75
C ASN A 542 -0.93 -1.61 -13.34
N TYR A 543 -1.69 -2.26 -14.23
CA TYR A 543 -2.91 -1.70 -14.77
C TYR A 543 -3.98 -1.49 -13.69
N LEU A 544 -4.20 -2.47 -12.81
CA LEU A 544 -5.18 -2.39 -11.71
C LEU A 544 -4.81 -1.31 -10.69
N ASN A 545 -3.53 -1.15 -10.37
CA ASN A 545 -3.04 -0.18 -9.40
C ASN A 545 -2.73 1.21 -9.97
N ARG A 546 -3.03 1.48 -11.25
CA ARG A 546 -2.70 2.74 -11.95
C ARG A 546 -3.14 4.01 -11.22
N ASN A 547 -4.25 3.94 -10.48
CA ASN A 547 -4.86 5.07 -9.77
C ASN A 547 -4.43 5.19 -8.30
N TYR A 548 -3.48 4.37 -7.85
CA TYR A 548 -3.08 4.31 -6.45
C TYR A 548 -1.57 4.48 -6.29
N ILE A 549 -1.18 4.87 -5.08
CA ILE A 549 0.18 4.99 -4.57
C ILE A 549 0.24 4.02 -3.41
N ILE A 550 1.22 3.13 -3.40
CA ILE A 550 1.38 2.12 -2.35
C ILE A 550 2.57 2.55 -1.51
N ILE A 551 2.33 2.86 -0.23
CA ILE A 551 3.37 3.19 0.74
C ILE A 551 3.18 2.27 1.94
N ASP A 552 4.18 1.46 2.28
CA ASP A 552 4.16 0.60 3.47
C ASP A 552 2.88 -0.26 3.61
N ASN A 553 2.44 -0.84 2.50
CA ASN A 553 1.20 -1.62 2.34
C ASN A 553 -0.12 -0.82 2.47
N GLU A 554 -0.08 0.50 2.63
CA GLU A 554 -1.26 1.37 2.55
C GLU A 554 -1.47 1.86 1.12
N LYS A 555 -2.67 1.61 0.58
CA LYS A 555 -3.04 1.95 -0.80
C LYS A 555 -3.75 3.30 -0.84
N ILE A 556 -3.02 4.35 -1.19
CA ILE A 556 -3.52 5.72 -1.25
C ILE A 556 -4.00 6.03 -2.67
N ARG A 557 -5.26 6.40 -2.83
CA ARG A 557 -5.77 6.80 -4.15
C ARG A 557 -5.13 8.12 -4.58
N LYS A 558 -4.85 8.28 -5.87
CA LYS A 558 -4.27 9.50 -6.47
C LYS A 558 -5.31 10.64 -6.51
N SER A 559 -5.72 11.12 -5.35
CA SER A 559 -6.69 12.20 -5.16
C SER A 559 -6.19 13.20 -4.11
N LYS A 560 -6.60 14.48 -4.21
CA LYS A 560 -6.18 15.52 -3.26
C LYS A 560 -6.58 15.18 -1.82
N HIS A 561 -7.78 14.62 -1.66
CA HIS A 561 -8.35 14.28 -0.36
C HIS A 561 -7.57 13.13 0.30
N ASP A 562 -7.37 12.02 -0.40
CA ASP A 562 -6.72 10.82 0.15
C ASP A 562 -5.25 11.09 0.49
N ILE A 563 -4.57 11.89 -0.33
CA ILE A 563 -3.19 12.32 -0.06
C ILE A 563 -3.13 13.21 1.18
N LEU A 564 -4.03 14.18 1.32
CA LEU A 564 -4.08 15.03 2.51
C LEU A 564 -4.41 14.25 3.78
N MET A 565 -5.35 13.31 3.69
CA MET A 565 -5.70 12.43 4.79
C MET A 565 -4.49 11.61 5.26
N TYR A 566 -3.74 11.03 4.32
CA TYR A 566 -2.49 10.33 4.60
C TYR A 566 -1.46 11.25 5.29
N LEU A 567 -1.21 12.44 4.72
CA LEU A 567 -0.22 13.36 5.27
C LEU A 567 -0.58 13.84 6.67
N ILE A 568 -1.85 14.19 6.90
CA ILE A 568 -2.31 14.62 8.22
C ILE A 568 -2.13 13.48 9.24
N LYS A 569 -2.58 12.26 8.90
CA LYS A 569 -2.47 11.05 9.75
C LYS A 569 -1.04 10.79 10.23
N TYR A 570 -0.05 10.91 9.36
CA TYR A 570 1.32 10.53 9.70
C TYR A 570 2.22 11.69 10.14
N PHE A 571 1.97 12.92 9.67
CA PHE A 571 2.85 14.07 9.90
C PHE A 571 2.27 15.14 10.82
N CYS A 572 0.97 15.12 11.13
CA CYS A 572 0.31 16.15 11.95
C CYS A 572 -0.13 15.64 13.33
N ASN A 573 0.59 14.72 13.97
CA ASN A 573 0.26 14.24 15.32
C ASN A 573 0.35 15.33 16.41
N GLU A 574 1.10 16.40 16.16
CA GLU A 574 1.14 17.62 16.96
C GLU A 574 0.70 18.82 16.10
N PRO A 575 0.28 19.95 16.71
CA PRO A 575 -0.15 21.13 15.97
C PRO A 575 0.91 21.58 14.95
N THR A 576 0.58 21.43 13.66
CA THR A 576 1.46 21.69 12.52
C THR A 576 0.92 22.87 11.74
N LYS A 577 1.75 23.84 11.35
CA LYS A 577 1.25 24.97 10.58
C LYS A 577 0.74 24.50 9.22
N ILE A 578 -0.32 25.11 8.74
CA ILE A 578 -0.89 24.81 7.42
C ILE A 578 0.13 25.06 6.32
N GLU A 579 1.02 26.03 6.49
CA GLU A 579 2.13 26.32 5.58
C GLU A 579 3.10 25.15 5.47
N ASP A 580 3.50 24.57 6.60
CA ASP A 580 4.41 23.41 6.61
C ASP A 580 3.74 22.18 5.98
N LEU A 581 2.43 21.96 6.25
CA LEU A 581 1.65 20.89 5.61
C LEU A 581 1.49 21.12 4.09
N HIS A 582 1.37 22.38 3.65
CA HIS A 582 1.29 22.74 2.24
C HIS A 582 2.58 22.40 1.50
N ASP A 583 3.72 22.71 2.11
CA ASP A 583 5.03 22.34 1.57
C ASP A 583 5.21 20.82 1.53
N LEU A 584 4.81 20.09 2.59
CA LEU A 584 4.80 18.62 2.59
C LEU A 584 3.91 18.04 1.49
N TYR A 585 2.74 18.64 1.25
CA TYR A 585 1.84 18.21 0.18
C TYR A 585 2.48 18.40 -1.20
N LEU A 586 3.06 19.57 -1.48
CA LEU A 586 3.74 19.81 -2.75
C LEU A 586 4.93 18.86 -2.93
N GLN A 587 5.71 18.65 -1.87
CA GLN A 587 6.80 17.67 -1.87
C GLN A 587 6.29 16.25 -2.18
N PHE A 588 5.17 15.83 -1.59
CA PHE A 588 4.57 14.52 -1.84
C PHE A 588 4.10 14.37 -3.29
N ILE A 589 3.44 15.40 -3.85
CA ILE A 589 3.03 15.40 -5.27
C ILE A 589 4.25 15.25 -6.19
N ASP A 590 5.34 15.97 -5.89
CA ASP A 590 6.57 15.91 -6.67
C ASP A 590 7.31 14.57 -6.49
N GLU A 591 7.33 13.99 -5.29
CA GLU A 591 7.98 12.72 -4.94
C GLU A 591 7.41 11.55 -5.73
N PHE A 592 6.09 11.47 -5.79
CA PHE A 592 5.38 10.42 -6.51
C PHE A 592 5.09 10.77 -7.98
N ALA A 593 5.66 11.87 -8.50
CA ALA A 593 5.49 12.35 -9.86
C ALA A 593 4.02 12.37 -10.33
N LEU A 594 3.13 12.85 -9.45
CA LEU A 594 1.69 12.83 -9.71
C LEU A 594 1.30 13.96 -10.67
N ASN A 595 0.18 13.76 -11.38
CA ASN A 595 -0.31 14.71 -12.37
C ASN A 595 -0.44 16.14 -11.80
N GLU A 596 -0.07 17.15 -12.60
CA GLU A 596 -0.10 18.56 -12.18
C GLU A 596 -1.48 19.04 -11.71
N ASN A 597 -2.56 18.42 -12.19
CA ASN A 597 -3.93 18.74 -11.77
C ASN A 597 -4.19 18.48 -10.26
N LEU A 598 -3.36 17.64 -9.62
CA LEU A 598 -3.39 17.39 -8.19
C LEU A 598 -2.64 18.47 -7.39
N LYS A 599 -1.76 19.27 -8.00
CA LYS A 599 -1.09 20.37 -7.31
C LYS A 599 -2.11 21.44 -6.90
N VAL A 600 -1.97 21.95 -5.68
CA VAL A 600 -2.77 23.06 -5.15
C VAL A 600 -1.81 24.17 -4.78
N ASN A 601 -1.55 25.09 -5.70
CA ASN A 601 -0.55 26.15 -5.47
C ASN A 601 -1.09 27.30 -4.61
N ASN A 602 -2.42 27.46 -4.56
CA ASN A 602 -3.07 28.52 -3.78
C ASN A 602 -3.34 28.05 -2.34
N LYS A 603 -2.71 28.72 -1.37
CA LYS A 603 -2.86 28.45 0.07
C LYS A 603 -4.30 28.52 0.57
N ALA A 604 -5.13 29.45 0.07
CA ALA A 604 -6.54 29.54 0.49
C ALA A 604 -7.37 28.34 0.00
N SER A 605 -7.06 27.81 -1.20
CA SER A 605 -7.70 26.61 -1.73
C SER A 605 -7.24 25.36 -0.99
N PHE A 606 -5.98 25.35 -0.54
CA PHE A 606 -5.41 24.29 0.29
C PHE A 606 -6.11 24.22 1.66
N GLU A 607 -6.31 25.36 2.32
CA GLU A 607 -7.05 25.44 3.59
C GLU A 607 -8.47 24.90 3.48
N ASN A 608 -9.21 25.31 2.45
CA ASN A 608 -10.56 24.79 2.19
C ASN A 608 -10.59 23.27 1.94
N SER A 609 -9.49 22.71 1.45
CA SER A 609 -9.37 21.25 1.24
C SER A 609 -9.18 20.52 2.58
N ILE A 610 -8.46 21.12 3.52
CA ILE A 610 -8.24 20.56 4.87
C ILE A 610 -9.53 20.53 5.69
N GLU A 611 -10.41 21.54 5.54
CA GLU A 611 -11.68 21.58 6.27
C GLU A 611 -12.55 20.34 6.03
N ARG A 612 -12.41 19.72 4.85
CA ARG A 612 -13.14 18.52 4.42
C ARG A 612 -12.47 17.20 4.82
N ILE A 613 -11.38 17.24 5.59
CA ILE A 613 -10.69 16.05 6.07
C ILE A 613 -11.27 15.66 7.42
N ASP A 614 -11.78 14.44 7.54
CA ASP A 614 -12.57 14.00 8.71
C ASP A 614 -11.74 13.92 10.00
N ASN A 615 -10.50 13.45 9.92
CA ASN A 615 -9.62 13.24 11.08
C ASN A 615 -8.66 14.41 11.38
N CYS A 616 -9.10 15.66 11.23
CA CYS A 616 -8.23 16.85 11.30
C CYS A 616 -8.81 18.02 12.12
N ILE A 617 -8.21 18.36 13.24
CA ILE A 617 -8.60 19.52 14.07
C ILE A 617 -7.85 20.78 13.63
N ASN A 618 -8.57 21.90 13.50
CA ASN A 618 -7.97 23.23 13.31
C ASN A 618 -7.55 23.85 14.65
N TYR A 619 -6.37 24.44 14.72
CA TYR A 619 -5.79 25.10 15.89
C TYR A 619 -5.58 26.60 15.63
N PRO A 620 -5.48 27.43 16.69
CA PRO A 620 -5.04 28.82 16.57
C PRO A 620 -3.72 28.97 15.79
N ARG A 621 -3.48 30.17 15.24
CA ARG A 621 -2.31 30.49 14.40
C ARG A 621 -2.20 29.65 13.11
N ARG A 622 -3.35 29.27 12.52
CA ARG A 622 -3.44 28.52 11.25
C ARG A 622 -2.63 27.22 11.29
N SER A 623 -2.87 26.43 12.33
CA SER A 623 -2.25 25.11 12.50
C SER A 623 -3.31 24.03 12.50
N VAL A 624 -2.92 22.80 12.21
CA VAL A 624 -3.79 21.63 12.12
C VAL A 624 -3.17 20.45 12.84
N LYS A 625 -4.02 19.54 13.31
CA LYS A 625 -3.58 18.35 14.04
C LYS A 625 -4.47 17.17 13.69
N TYR A 626 -3.87 16.00 13.50
CA TYR A 626 -4.60 14.75 13.35
C TYR A 626 -5.32 14.39 14.64
N TYR A 627 -6.56 13.95 14.50
CA TYR A 627 -7.35 13.44 15.61
C TYR A 627 -8.29 12.33 15.13
N PRO A 628 -8.19 11.10 15.68
CA PRO A 628 -8.94 9.95 15.19
C PRO A 628 -10.37 9.95 15.75
N PHE A 629 -11.29 10.68 15.12
CA PHE A 629 -12.66 10.82 15.64
C PHE A 629 -13.40 9.47 15.72
N SER A 630 -13.16 8.57 14.77
CA SER A 630 -13.79 7.23 14.73
C SER A 630 -13.35 6.30 15.88
N LYS A 631 -12.25 6.61 16.57
CA LYS A 631 -11.78 5.80 17.71
C LYS A 631 -12.68 5.94 18.94
N TYR A 632 -13.47 7.01 19.02
CA TYR A 632 -14.15 7.41 20.24
C TYR A 632 -15.67 7.46 20.06
N ASP A 633 -16.38 7.11 21.13
CA ASP A 633 -17.84 7.21 21.20
C ASP A 633 -18.24 8.63 21.62
N TRP A 634 -18.68 9.43 20.64
CA TRP A 634 -19.08 10.81 20.90
C TRP A 634 -20.40 10.94 21.65
N ASP A 635 -21.32 9.97 21.53
CA ASP A 635 -22.57 9.98 22.27
C ASP A 635 -22.27 9.85 23.76
N ALA A 636 -21.45 8.86 24.12
CA ALA A 636 -20.96 8.67 25.48
C ALA A 636 -20.13 9.86 25.98
N PHE A 637 -19.32 10.49 25.11
CA PHE A 637 -18.58 11.71 25.47
C PHE A 637 -19.51 12.81 25.95
N TYR A 638 -20.54 13.15 25.17
CA TYR A 638 -21.47 14.22 25.50
C TYR A 638 -22.34 13.90 26.71
N ASP A 639 -22.79 12.65 26.85
CA ASP A 639 -23.54 12.19 28.04
C ASP A 639 -22.76 12.41 29.35
N ASN A 640 -21.44 12.33 29.28
CA ASN A 640 -20.55 12.52 30.44
C ASN A 640 -19.96 13.92 30.55
N LEU A 641 -20.04 14.76 29.51
CA LEU A 641 -19.47 16.11 29.48
C LEU A 641 -20.21 17.08 30.43
N LYS A 642 -21.46 16.75 30.80
CA LYS A 642 -22.36 17.57 31.64
C LYS A 642 -22.62 18.96 31.04
N ILE A 643 -22.83 19.01 29.73
CA ILE A 643 -23.08 20.28 29.04
C ILE A 643 -24.43 20.90 29.43
N GLU A 644 -25.34 20.08 29.93
CA GLU A 644 -26.67 20.46 30.42
C GLU A 644 -26.63 21.37 31.65
N ASP A 645 -25.53 21.34 32.43
CA ASP A 645 -25.33 22.22 33.58
C ASP A 645 -25.23 23.70 33.16
N PHE A 646 -24.97 23.95 31.89
CA PHE A 646 -24.80 25.28 31.29
C PHE A 646 -25.87 25.59 30.24
N ILE A 647 -27.04 24.95 30.31
CA ILE A 647 -28.14 25.25 29.38
C ILE A 647 -28.56 26.72 29.49
N ASP A 648 -28.78 27.36 28.33
CA ASP A 648 -29.06 28.79 28.20
C ASP A 648 -27.96 29.71 28.76
N LYS A 649 -26.70 29.24 28.74
CA LYS A 649 -25.50 30.03 29.10
C LYS A 649 -24.50 30.10 27.97
N GLU A 650 -23.77 31.20 27.92
CA GLU A 650 -22.55 31.33 27.14
C GLU A 650 -21.35 31.07 28.05
N ILE A 651 -20.49 30.14 27.65
CA ILE A 651 -19.33 29.71 28.43
C ILE A 651 -18.09 29.62 27.56
N SER A 652 -16.93 29.71 28.20
CA SER A 652 -15.71 29.13 27.67
C SER A 652 -15.75 27.62 27.89
N VAL A 653 -15.39 26.84 26.87
CA VAL A 653 -15.28 25.38 27.05
C VAL A 653 -14.17 25.01 28.04
N LEU A 654 -13.34 25.96 28.48
CA LEU A 654 -12.44 25.79 29.62
C LEU A 654 -13.18 25.39 30.91
N ALA A 655 -14.42 25.86 31.11
CA ALA A 655 -15.24 25.44 32.26
C ALA A 655 -15.54 23.94 32.20
N LEU A 656 -15.93 23.43 31.04
CA LEU A 656 -16.16 22.00 30.79
C LEU A 656 -14.86 21.20 30.91
N PHE A 657 -13.76 21.71 30.35
CA PHE A 657 -12.45 21.05 30.39
C PHE A 657 -11.97 20.81 31.82
N LYS A 658 -12.05 21.85 32.68
CA LYS A 658 -11.60 21.78 34.07
C LYS A 658 -12.46 20.85 34.92
N ASN A 659 -13.76 20.82 34.68
CA ASN A 659 -14.70 20.03 35.47
C ASN A 659 -14.77 18.55 35.06
N ASN A 660 -14.12 18.16 33.96
CA ASN A 660 -14.17 16.82 33.39
C ASN A 660 -12.78 16.28 33.02
N SER A 661 -11.77 16.43 33.90
CA SER A 661 -10.37 16.06 33.62
C SER A 661 -10.18 14.61 33.16
N ASP A 662 -10.87 13.66 33.80
CA ASP A 662 -10.74 12.24 33.50
C ASP A 662 -11.31 11.91 32.11
N LEU A 663 -12.41 12.59 31.74
CA LEU A 663 -12.98 12.49 30.40
C LEU A 663 -12.02 13.07 29.36
N MET A 664 -11.41 14.22 29.62
CA MET A 664 -10.43 14.83 28.70
C MET A 664 -9.23 13.88 28.47
N GLN A 665 -8.73 13.23 29.51
CA GLN A 665 -7.65 12.24 29.38
C GLN A 665 -8.08 11.00 28.58
N THR A 666 -9.28 10.47 28.85
CA THR A 666 -9.82 9.29 28.16
C THR A 666 -9.93 9.50 26.65
N TYR A 667 -10.32 10.71 26.24
CA TYR A 667 -10.45 11.10 24.84
C TYR A 667 -9.18 11.78 24.30
N ALA A 668 -8.08 11.82 25.05
CA ALA A 668 -6.82 12.46 24.66
C ALA A 668 -6.95 13.94 24.22
N ILE A 669 -7.82 14.71 24.89
CA ILE A 669 -8.02 16.15 24.68
C ILE A 669 -7.05 16.92 25.58
N LYS A 670 -6.18 17.73 24.98
CA LYS A 670 -5.06 18.39 25.67
C LYS A 670 -5.42 19.76 26.25
N ASP A 671 -6.33 20.50 25.62
CA ASP A 671 -6.67 21.86 26.03
C ASP A 671 -8.09 22.29 25.61
N GLN A 672 -8.50 23.49 26.06
CA GLN A 672 -9.82 24.06 25.74
C GLN A 672 -10.01 24.36 24.24
N TYR A 673 -8.94 24.62 23.49
CA TYR A 673 -9.05 24.90 22.06
C TYR A 673 -9.28 23.61 21.26
N GLU A 674 -8.67 22.49 21.65
CA GLU A 674 -9.01 21.17 21.10
C GLU A 674 -10.46 20.83 21.38
N LEU A 675 -10.88 20.96 22.64
CA LEU A 675 -12.25 20.66 23.04
C LEU A 675 -13.26 21.47 22.21
N HIS A 676 -13.01 22.77 22.01
CA HIS A 676 -13.88 23.63 21.20
C HIS A 676 -14.03 23.11 19.76
N ASN A 677 -12.91 22.75 19.12
CA ASN A 677 -12.93 22.29 17.74
C ASN A 677 -13.45 20.85 17.58
N ILE A 678 -13.22 19.99 18.57
CA ILE A 678 -13.84 18.67 18.65
C ILE A 678 -15.35 18.82 18.74
N ILE A 679 -15.84 19.70 19.62
CA ILE A 679 -17.27 19.98 19.75
C ILE A 679 -17.81 20.50 18.41
N ARG A 680 -17.12 21.43 17.76
CA ARG A 680 -17.53 21.95 16.45
C ARG A 680 -17.75 20.84 15.40
N ARG A 681 -17.00 19.74 15.46
CA ARG A 681 -17.09 18.62 14.51
C ARG A 681 -18.04 17.50 14.91
N THR A 682 -18.31 17.33 16.20
CA THR A 682 -19.01 16.15 16.74
C THR A 682 -20.39 16.48 17.30
N VAL A 683 -20.78 17.75 17.31
CA VAL A 683 -22.06 18.24 17.86
C VAL A 683 -23.26 18.06 16.93
N GLU A 684 -23.05 17.65 15.68
CA GLU A 684 -24.16 17.39 14.76
C GLU A 684 -25.08 16.28 15.30
N HIS A 685 -26.38 16.40 15.04
CA HIS A 685 -27.42 15.46 15.50
C HIS A 685 -27.70 15.42 17.01
N ARG A 686 -27.33 16.47 17.76
CA ARG A 686 -27.68 16.61 19.18
C ARG A 686 -29.01 17.34 19.37
N ASP A 687 -29.78 16.92 20.37
CA ASP A 687 -31.01 17.58 20.80
C ASP A 687 -30.75 18.97 21.40
N ILE A 688 -29.57 19.17 22.00
CA ILE A 688 -29.17 20.43 22.61
C ILE A 688 -28.50 21.30 21.56
N LYS A 689 -29.12 22.45 21.27
CA LYS A 689 -28.58 23.44 20.36
C LYS A 689 -27.30 24.04 20.94
N ILE A 690 -26.18 23.88 20.27
CA ILE A 690 -24.90 24.49 20.64
C ILE A 690 -24.43 25.37 19.49
N ALA A 691 -24.25 26.66 19.77
CA ALA A 691 -23.76 27.63 18.82
C ALA A 691 -22.29 27.95 19.11
N MET A 692 -21.43 27.77 18.11
CA MET A 692 -20.02 28.11 18.22
C MET A 692 -19.87 29.65 18.28
N ARG A 693 -19.19 30.15 19.31
CA ARG A 693 -18.80 31.57 19.45
C ARG A 693 -17.31 31.73 19.17
N ARG A 694 -16.75 32.90 19.50
CA ARG A 694 -15.31 33.16 19.37
C ARG A 694 -14.53 32.10 20.15
N ASN A 695 -13.68 31.33 19.48
CA ASN A 695 -12.87 30.27 20.10
C ASN A 695 -12.13 30.82 21.35
N PRO A 696 -12.29 30.22 22.56
CA PRO A 696 -12.91 28.93 22.88
C PRO A 696 -14.32 29.00 23.51
N HIS A 697 -15.14 29.98 23.15
CA HIS A 697 -16.49 30.15 23.68
C HIS A 697 -17.56 29.39 22.87
N ILE A 698 -18.60 28.94 23.57
CA ILE A 698 -19.83 28.34 23.01
C ILE A 698 -21.06 28.89 23.74
N ALA A 699 -22.17 28.99 23.03
CA ALA A 699 -23.48 29.30 23.57
C ALA A 699 -24.36 28.04 23.53
N ILE A 700 -24.92 27.64 24.66
CA ILE A 700 -25.71 26.42 24.81
C ILE A 700 -27.17 26.82 24.95
N GLY A 701 -28.06 26.17 24.19
CA GLY A 701 -29.49 26.51 24.16
C GLY A 701 -29.76 27.89 23.56
N ASN A 702 -30.57 28.68 24.26
CA ASN A 702 -30.90 30.07 23.94
C ASN A 702 -30.14 31.03 24.87
N ALA A 703 -28.82 30.87 24.92
CA ALA A 703 -27.97 31.67 25.81
C ALA A 703 -28.17 33.19 25.61
N ASP A 704 -28.40 33.86 26.74
CA ASP A 704 -28.39 35.32 26.86
C ASP A 704 -27.30 35.73 27.84
N PHE A 705 -26.23 36.30 27.30
CA PHE A 705 -25.04 36.65 28.07
C PHE A 705 -25.31 37.79 29.06
N GLU A 706 -26.07 38.82 28.67
CA GLU A 706 -26.37 39.95 29.57
C GLU A 706 -27.26 39.49 30.73
N TYR A 707 -28.27 38.68 30.43
CA TYR A 707 -29.10 38.06 31.46
C TYR A 707 -28.29 37.17 32.39
N GLN A 708 -27.36 36.37 31.87
CA GLN A 708 -26.46 35.53 32.66
C GLN A 708 -25.58 36.35 33.63
N VAL A 709 -25.06 37.50 33.18
CA VAL A 709 -24.29 38.42 34.02
C VAL A 709 -25.18 38.99 35.13
N LEU A 710 -26.37 39.47 34.78
CA LEU A 710 -27.32 40.05 35.74
C LEU A 710 -27.79 39.00 36.77
N GLU A 711 -28.11 37.79 36.34
CA GLU A 711 -28.58 36.71 37.20
C GLU A 711 -27.52 36.34 38.26
N LEU A 712 -26.24 36.22 37.86
CA LEU A 712 -25.16 35.98 38.82
C LEU A 712 -24.95 37.17 39.77
N LEU A 713 -25.12 38.39 39.27
CA LEU A 713 -25.01 39.57 40.12
C LEU A 713 -26.10 39.58 41.20
N ILE A 714 -27.31 39.18 40.86
CA ILE A 714 -28.42 39.08 41.80
C ILE A 714 -28.19 38.03 42.88
N GLU A 715 -27.56 36.92 42.53
CA GLU A 715 -27.22 35.89 43.49
C GLU A 715 -26.16 36.35 44.51
N LEU A 716 -25.19 37.15 44.05
CA LEU A 716 -23.99 37.46 44.84
C LEU A 716 -24.02 38.83 45.52
N ALA A 717 -24.86 39.76 45.08
CA ALA A 717 -24.90 41.10 45.65
C ALA A 717 -25.35 41.07 47.13
N PRO A 718 -24.72 41.89 48.01
CA PRO A 718 -23.66 42.84 47.70
C PRO A 718 -22.29 42.19 47.50
N ILE A 719 -21.60 42.52 46.40
CA ILE A 719 -20.29 41.94 46.05
C ILE A 719 -19.35 42.97 45.42
N THR A 720 -18.06 42.92 45.75
CA THR A 720 -17.07 43.82 45.14
C THR A 720 -16.89 43.49 43.64
N GLN A 721 -16.55 44.49 42.84
CA GLN A 721 -16.33 44.28 41.40
C GLN A 721 -15.26 43.21 41.12
N ILE A 722 -14.18 43.20 41.91
CA ILE A 722 -13.08 42.25 41.76
C ILE A 722 -13.55 40.82 42.09
N GLU A 723 -14.30 40.63 43.17
CA GLU A 723 -14.81 39.32 43.57
C GLU A 723 -15.86 38.80 42.58
N PHE A 724 -16.73 39.68 42.07
CA PHE A 724 -17.71 39.34 41.05
C PHE A 724 -17.04 38.79 39.80
N ILE A 725 -16.06 39.53 39.23
CA ILE A 725 -15.32 39.09 38.04
C ILE A 725 -14.63 37.75 38.30
N LYS A 726 -13.98 37.59 39.45
CA LYS A 726 -13.31 36.34 39.81
C LYS A 726 -14.30 35.16 39.87
N LYS A 727 -15.48 35.37 40.44
CA LYS A 727 -16.53 34.34 40.55
C LYS A 727 -17.11 34.01 39.18
N PHE A 728 -17.42 35.02 38.36
CA PHE A 728 -17.91 34.84 36.99
C PHE A 728 -16.92 34.03 36.13
N CYS A 729 -15.64 34.41 36.12
CA CYS A 729 -14.58 33.68 35.40
C CYS A 729 -14.43 32.24 35.89
N SER A 730 -14.57 32.00 37.20
CA SER A 730 -14.45 30.67 37.77
C SER A 730 -15.60 29.74 37.35
N ILE A 731 -16.82 30.25 37.26
CA ILE A 731 -18.01 29.46 36.93
C ILE A 731 -18.06 29.19 35.42
N TYR A 732 -17.90 30.24 34.61
CA TYR A 732 -18.14 30.19 33.16
C TYR A 732 -16.87 30.06 32.32
N GLY A 733 -15.69 30.05 32.95
CA GLY A 733 -14.41 29.76 32.30
C GLY A 733 -13.81 30.91 31.47
N PHE A 734 -14.38 32.11 31.54
CA PHE A 734 -13.85 33.30 30.84
C PHE A 734 -12.51 33.76 31.43
N SER A 735 -11.69 34.43 30.62
CA SER A 735 -10.52 35.15 31.13
C SER A 735 -10.89 36.57 31.56
N GLN A 736 -10.25 37.07 32.61
CA GLN A 736 -10.48 38.43 33.12
C GLN A 736 -10.17 39.49 32.05
N ASP A 737 -9.06 39.33 31.34
CA ASP A 737 -8.65 40.24 30.26
C ASP A 737 -9.70 40.31 29.15
N SER A 738 -10.34 39.19 28.80
CA SER A 738 -11.37 39.17 27.75
C SER A 738 -12.63 39.91 28.16
N LEU A 739 -13.11 39.70 29.39
CA LEU A 739 -14.32 40.36 29.91
C LEU A 739 -14.13 41.88 30.04
N LEU A 740 -12.95 42.31 30.50
CA LEU A 740 -12.64 43.72 30.70
C LEU A 740 -12.39 44.46 29.38
N ALA A 741 -11.73 43.83 28.40
CA ALA A 741 -11.37 44.48 27.15
C ALA A 741 -12.56 44.73 26.20
N ASN A 742 -13.61 43.90 26.26
CA ASN A 742 -14.72 43.97 25.30
C ASN A 742 -15.93 44.79 25.80
N GLY A 743 -15.93 45.24 27.06
CA GLY A 743 -17.07 45.97 27.63
C GLY A 743 -18.30 45.08 27.88
N ASP A 744 -18.10 43.77 28.02
CA ASP A 744 -19.14 42.75 28.18
C ASP A 744 -19.96 42.94 29.48
N LEU A 745 -19.43 43.69 30.46
CA LEU A 745 -20.07 43.93 31.76
C LEU A 745 -20.85 45.27 31.86
N LYS A 746 -21.03 46.00 30.76
CA LYS A 746 -21.74 47.29 30.77
C LYS A 746 -23.18 47.19 31.26
N CYS A 747 -23.83 46.04 31.05
CA CYS A 747 -25.21 45.78 31.47
C CYS A 747 -25.42 45.86 32.98
N ILE A 748 -24.35 45.79 33.79
CA ILE A 748 -24.43 45.87 35.25
C ILE A 748 -23.82 47.14 35.85
N ASP A 749 -23.33 48.08 35.03
CA ASP A 749 -22.68 49.31 35.53
C ASP A 749 -23.59 50.16 36.42
N SER A 750 -24.91 50.16 36.16
CA SER A 750 -25.89 50.90 36.97
C SER A 750 -26.02 50.42 38.41
N TYR A 751 -25.57 49.20 38.71
CA TYR A 751 -25.63 48.60 40.05
C TYR A 751 -24.34 48.86 40.85
N LEU A 752 -23.30 49.46 40.24
CA LEU A 752 -22.00 49.67 40.86
C LEU A 752 -21.99 50.96 41.69
N GLN A 753 -21.83 50.85 43.01
CA GLN A 753 -21.67 51.98 43.91
C GLN A 753 -20.40 51.82 44.74
N ASN A 754 -19.49 52.81 44.68
CA ASN A 754 -18.22 52.79 45.42
C ASN A 754 -17.41 51.49 45.27
N GLY A 755 -17.39 50.89 44.07
CA GLY A 755 -16.65 49.65 43.77
C GLY A 755 -17.34 48.35 44.21
N THR A 756 -18.57 48.42 44.71
CA THR A 756 -19.39 47.27 45.13
C THR A 756 -20.72 47.30 44.40
N TYR A 757 -21.17 46.16 43.89
CA TYR A 757 -22.48 46.02 43.27
C TYR A 757 -23.56 45.83 44.34
N TYR A 758 -24.67 46.55 44.23
CA TYR A 758 -25.84 46.45 45.11
C TYR A 758 -27.13 46.28 44.29
N ILE A 759 -28.12 45.59 44.85
CA ILE A 759 -29.47 45.47 44.28
C ILE A 759 -30.46 46.02 45.30
N ASP A 760 -31.19 47.05 44.90
CA ASP A 760 -32.19 47.70 45.73
C ASP A 760 -33.47 46.85 45.88
N ASP A 761 -34.13 46.95 47.04
CA ASP A 761 -35.40 46.28 47.39
C ASP A 761 -36.56 46.54 46.39
N ASP A 762 -36.45 47.57 45.55
CA ASP A 762 -37.42 47.91 44.48
C ASP A 762 -37.46 46.86 43.33
N TYR A 763 -36.55 45.89 43.34
CA TYR A 763 -36.54 44.74 42.46
C TYR A 763 -37.55 43.65 42.91
N LEU A 764 -37.67 43.41 44.22
CA LEU A 764 -38.58 42.39 44.77
C LEU A 764 -40.05 42.81 44.69
N SER A 765 -40.32 44.12 44.74
CA SER A 765 -41.68 44.68 44.63
C SER A 765 -42.32 44.49 43.25
N LYS A 766 -41.52 44.17 42.21
CA LYS A 766 -41.96 43.98 40.81
C LYS A 766 -42.29 42.53 40.45
N ILE A 767 -42.01 41.58 41.34
CA ILE A 767 -42.32 40.16 41.12
C ILE A 767 -43.71 39.86 41.68
N ASP A 768 -44.62 39.41 40.80
CA ASP A 768 -45.97 38.97 41.16
C ASP A 768 -45.93 37.57 41.78
N ILE A 769 -45.62 37.54 43.08
CA ILE A 769 -45.57 36.31 43.89
C ILE A 769 -46.93 35.60 43.92
N ASN A 770 -48.03 36.34 43.84
CA ASN A 770 -49.39 35.77 43.87
C ASN A 770 -49.69 34.95 42.62
N TYR A 771 -49.24 35.41 41.45
CA TYR A 771 -49.34 34.63 40.22
C TYR A 771 -48.50 33.36 40.29
N LEU A 772 -47.26 33.45 40.79
CA LEU A 772 -46.36 32.29 40.90
C LEU A 772 -46.91 31.24 41.86
N SER A 773 -47.39 31.64 43.04
CA SER A 773 -47.98 30.74 44.03
C SER A 773 -49.25 30.03 43.51
N SER A 774 -50.03 30.69 42.65
CA SER A 774 -51.25 30.11 42.07
C SER A 774 -50.99 29.10 40.93
N ASN A 775 -49.80 29.10 40.33
CA ASN A 775 -49.47 28.31 39.13
C ASN A 775 -48.45 27.18 39.37
N ILE A 776 -47.89 27.11 40.58
CA ILE A 776 -46.90 26.13 41.00
C ILE A 776 -47.53 25.27 42.10
N ASN A 777 -47.52 23.95 41.91
CA ASN A 777 -48.14 22.97 42.82
C ASN A 777 -47.05 22.24 43.62
N GLU A 778 -47.11 22.33 44.95
CA GLU A 778 -46.17 21.79 45.94
C GLU A 778 -45.80 20.30 45.83
N ASP A 779 -46.48 19.52 44.97
CA ASP A 779 -46.18 18.11 44.71
C ASP A 779 -45.36 17.86 43.43
N LYS A 780 -45.03 18.91 42.66
CA LYS A 780 -44.45 18.74 41.32
C LYS A 780 -43.10 19.44 41.16
N LEU A 781 -42.26 18.84 40.33
CA LEU A 781 -41.06 19.46 39.80
C LEU A 781 -41.45 20.39 38.65
N TYR A 782 -40.85 21.58 38.60
CA TYR A 782 -41.05 22.54 37.53
C TYR A 782 -39.72 22.96 36.91
N PHE A 783 -39.67 23.05 35.57
CA PHE A 783 -38.53 23.65 34.89
C PHE A 783 -38.61 25.17 34.97
N ILE A 784 -37.49 25.80 35.26
CA ILE A 784 -37.41 27.25 35.47
C ILE A 784 -37.88 28.00 34.21
N ASP A 785 -37.50 27.54 33.03
CA ASP A 785 -37.89 28.18 31.76
C ASP A 785 -39.40 28.09 31.50
N ASP A 786 -40.06 27.02 31.96
CA ASP A 786 -41.52 26.88 31.82
C ASP A 786 -42.24 27.92 32.68
N ILE A 787 -41.72 28.17 33.89
CA ILE A 787 -42.22 29.20 34.79
C ILE A 787 -41.93 30.58 34.19
N LYS A 788 -40.70 30.85 33.74
CA LYS A 788 -40.32 32.11 33.08
C LYS A 788 -41.24 32.41 31.90
N ARG A 789 -41.44 31.44 31.00
CA ARG A 789 -42.32 31.61 29.82
C ARG A 789 -43.78 31.88 30.18
N LYS A 790 -44.33 31.18 31.17
CA LYS A 790 -45.72 31.40 31.62
C LYS A 790 -45.89 32.76 32.29
N TYR A 791 -44.91 33.15 33.11
CA TYR A 791 -44.88 34.44 33.78
C TYR A 791 -44.81 35.59 32.79
N VAL A 792 -43.89 35.56 31.81
CA VAL A 792 -43.79 36.56 30.73
C VAL A 792 -45.10 36.71 29.98
N LYS A 793 -45.76 35.59 29.64
CA LYS A 793 -47.07 35.62 28.96
C LYS A 793 -48.17 36.28 29.79
N HIS A 794 -48.07 36.24 31.11
CA HIS A 794 -49.09 36.80 32.00
C HIS A 794 -48.83 38.27 32.33
N THR A 795 -47.60 38.61 32.71
CA THR A 795 -47.24 39.93 33.23
C THR A 795 -46.67 40.86 32.16
N GLY A 796 -46.23 40.32 31.01
CA GLY A 796 -45.49 41.07 29.99
C GLY A 796 -44.04 41.37 30.38
N HIS A 797 -43.60 40.92 31.56
CA HIS A 797 -42.27 41.16 32.10
C HIS A 797 -41.54 39.84 32.35
N GLU A 798 -40.22 39.84 32.19
CA GLU A 798 -39.41 38.66 32.48
C GLU A 798 -39.39 38.34 33.98
N LEU A 799 -39.59 37.05 34.29
CA LEU A 799 -39.36 36.56 35.65
C LEU A 799 -37.87 36.42 35.88
N ILE A 800 -37.38 37.12 36.88
CA ILE A 800 -36.01 36.97 37.32
C ILE A 800 -36.00 35.93 38.43
N ALA A 801 -35.68 34.71 38.02
CA ALA A 801 -36.01 33.49 38.74
C ALA A 801 -34.83 33.08 39.62
N THR A 802 -34.73 33.67 40.81
CA THR A 802 -33.63 33.44 41.74
C THR A 802 -33.99 32.42 42.82
N GLU A 803 -32.97 31.85 43.47
CA GLU A 803 -33.19 30.90 44.58
C GLU A 803 -34.02 31.54 45.69
N TYR A 804 -33.81 32.83 45.97
CA TYR A 804 -34.60 33.60 46.93
C TYR A 804 -36.10 33.60 46.60
N VAL A 805 -36.47 33.87 45.35
CA VAL A 805 -37.88 33.91 44.89
C VAL A 805 -38.54 32.54 45.06
N PHE A 806 -37.86 31.47 44.66
CA PHE A 806 -38.43 30.12 44.76
C PHE A 806 -38.48 29.59 46.19
N LYS A 807 -37.54 29.99 47.04
CA LYS A 807 -37.57 29.67 48.47
C LYS A 807 -38.80 30.25 49.15
N GLN A 808 -39.21 31.47 48.80
CA GLN A 808 -40.46 32.06 49.30
C GLN A 808 -41.71 31.30 48.84
N LEU A 809 -41.62 30.55 47.74
CA LEU A 809 -42.70 29.70 47.21
C LEU A 809 -42.65 28.26 47.76
N GLY A 810 -41.72 27.95 48.69
CA GLY A 810 -41.54 26.61 49.24
C GLY A 810 -40.76 25.64 48.35
N TYR A 811 -39.85 26.17 47.51
CA TYR A 811 -39.04 25.39 46.58
C TYR A 811 -37.53 25.62 46.76
N LYS A 812 -36.76 24.56 46.50
CA LYS A 812 -35.32 24.62 46.31
C LYS A 812 -35.02 24.73 44.82
N MET A 813 -34.20 25.71 44.45
CA MET A 813 -33.76 25.91 43.08
C MET A 813 -32.55 25.01 42.78
N GLN A 814 -32.57 24.37 41.62
CA GLN A 814 -31.43 23.74 40.97
C GLN A 814 -31.14 24.52 39.68
N SER A 815 -30.06 24.18 38.98
CA SER A 815 -29.61 24.91 37.77
C SER A 815 -30.71 25.11 36.70
N SER A 816 -31.59 24.13 36.50
CA SER A 816 -32.61 24.15 35.43
C SER A 816 -34.05 23.87 35.89
N TYR A 817 -34.25 23.53 37.16
CA TYR A 817 -35.57 23.18 37.71
C TYR A 817 -35.68 23.52 39.19
N ILE A 818 -36.90 23.51 39.71
CA ILE A 818 -37.21 23.68 41.12
C ILE A 818 -37.88 22.43 41.69
N ILE A 819 -37.55 22.09 42.93
CA ILE A 819 -38.13 20.96 43.67
C ILE A 819 -38.74 21.46 44.99
N PRO A 820 -39.91 20.95 45.40
CA PRO A 820 -40.52 21.31 46.68
C PRO A 820 -39.57 21.09 47.86
N GLU A 821 -39.50 22.04 48.80
CA GLU A 821 -38.55 22.02 49.94
C GLU A 821 -38.67 20.78 50.82
N LYS A 822 -39.87 20.18 50.88
CA LYS A 822 -40.16 18.94 51.62
C LYS A 822 -39.30 17.75 51.19
N TYR A 823 -38.79 17.78 49.96
CA TYR A 823 -37.81 16.80 49.50
C TYR A 823 -36.39 17.32 49.83
N ILE A 824 -35.62 16.51 50.53
CA ILE A 824 -34.22 16.76 50.88
C ILE A 824 -33.36 16.77 49.61
N SER A 825 -33.70 15.95 48.61
CA SER A 825 -32.96 15.86 47.35
C SER A 825 -33.83 15.40 46.17
N MET A 826 -33.33 15.57 44.95
CA MET A 826 -33.93 14.99 43.74
C MET A 826 -34.01 13.46 43.81
N ARG A 827 -33.07 12.78 44.48
CA ARG A 827 -33.12 11.31 44.67
C ARG A 827 -34.32 10.89 45.52
N GLU A 828 -34.60 11.64 46.58
CA GLU A 828 -35.76 11.41 47.43
C GLU A 828 -37.06 11.66 46.65
N PHE A 829 -37.13 12.75 45.88
CA PHE A 829 -38.25 13.02 44.98
C PHE A 829 -38.53 11.84 44.03
N ILE A 830 -37.49 11.32 43.37
CA ILE A 830 -37.58 10.17 42.46
C ILE A 830 -38.12 8.93 43.19
N ASN A 831 -37.59 8.60 44.36
CA ASN A 831 -38.07 7.44 45.13
C ASN A 831 -39.52 7.59 45.56
N LEU A 832 -39.89 8.73 46.14
CA LEU A 832 -41.20 8.91 46.75
C LEU A 832 -42.31 9.11 45.73
N ASN A 833 -42.02 9.62 44.53
CA ASN A 833 -43.03 9.95 43.53
C ASN A 833 -43.03 9.04 42.29
N ILE A 834 -41.89 8.44 41.96
CA ILE A 834 -41.71 7.69 40.70
C ILE A 834 -41.47 6.22 41.02
N PHE A 835 -40.41 5.90 41.77
CA PHE A 835 -40.03 4.54 42.14
C PHE A 835 -40.62 4.11 43.50
N ASN A 836 -41.92 4.32 43.68
CA ASN A 836 -42.69 3.95 44.89
C ASN A 836 -43.72 2.83 44.66
N LYS A 837 -43.79 2.26 43.45
CA LYS A 837 -44.79 1.26 43.04
C LYS A 837 -44.13 -0.05 42.64
N ASP A 838 -44.91 -1.13 42.69
CA ASP A 838 -44.48 -2.45 42.20
C ASP A 838 -44.15 -2.44 40.70
N ILE A 839 -44.88 -1.64 39.91
CA ILE A 839 -44.63 -1.41 38.49
C ILE A 839 -44.52 0.10 38.27
N VAL A 840 -43.41 0.51 37.66
CA VAL A 840 -43.08 1.91 37.40
C VAL A 840 -42.97 2.07 35.89
N ASN A 841 -43.82 2.91 35.31
CA ASN A 841 -43.73 3.28 33.90
C ASN A 841 -43.29 4.75 33.82
N ILE A 842 -42.06 4.98 33.35
CA ILE A 842 -41.52 6.33 33.18
C ILE A 842 -41.73 6.88 31.77
N SER A 843 -42.36 6.13 30.87
CA SER A 843 -42.60 6.57 29.48
C SER A 843 -43.50 7.80 29.36
N MET A 844 -44.35 8.01 30.37
CA MET A 844 -45.22 9.18 30.47
C MET A 844 -44.52 10.40 31.08
N LEU A 845 -43.30 10.26 31.60
CA LEU A 845 -42.53 11.39 32.10
C LEU A 845 -42.04 12.23 30.93
N SER A 846 -41.94 13.55 31.14
CA SER A 846 -41.38 14.43 30.14
C SER A 846 -39.92 14.05 29.86
N TYR A 847 -39.53 14.10 28.58
CA TYR A 847 -38.15 13.87 28.15
C TYR A 847 -37.15 14.73 28.95
N ARG A 848 -37.53 15.98 29.26
CA ARG A 848 -36.73 16.89 30.07
C ARG A 848 -36.42 16.33 31.47
N ILE A 849 -37.36 15.64 32.14
CA ILE A 849 -37.11 15.00 33.45
C ILE A 849 -36.20 13.79 33.28
N LYS A 850 -36.46 12.95 32.27
CA LYS A 850 -35.67 11.75 31.99
C LYS A 850 -34.20 12.08 31.69
N ASN A 851 -33.93 13.20 31.03
CA ASN A 851 -32.58 13.65 30.68
C ASN A 851 -31.80 14.30 31.83
N LEU A 852 -32.44 14.62 32.96
CA LEU A 852 -31.70 15.16 34.10
C LEU A 852 -30.64 14.16 34.56
N THR A 853 -29.39 14.60 34.69
CA THR A 853 -28.25 13.75 35.08
C THR A 853 -28.52 13.00 36.38
N THR A 854 -29.16 13.68 37.36
CA THR A 854 -29.53 13.04 38.63
C THR A 854 -30.61 11.97 38.44
N PHE A 855 -31.52 12.15 37.49
CA PHE A 855 -32.55 11.16 37.18
C PHE A 855 -31.94 9.92 36.52
N ARG A 856 -31.12 10.10 35.47
CA ARG A 856 -30.42 9.02 34.76
C ARG A 856 -29.55 8.19 35.71
N THR A 857 -28.64 8.86 36.41
CA THR A 857 -27.70 8.20 37.34
C THR A 857 -28.39 7.49 38.49
N TYR A 858 -29.48 8.05 39.02
CA TYR A 858 -30.19 7.42 40.12
C TYR A 858 -31.07 6.25 39.65
N THR A 859 -31.70 6.36 38.49
CA THR A 859 -32.45 5.25 37.88
C THR A 859 -31.53 4.07 37.60
N GLN A 860 -30.36 4.31 37.02
CA GLN A 860 -29.34 3.27 36.82
C GLN A 860 -28.91 2.63 38.15
N LYS A 861 -28.66 3.45 39.17
CA LYS A 861 -28.32 2.95 40.51
C LYS A 861 -29.40 2.06 41.11
N LEU A 862 -30.69 2.34 40.88
CA LEU A 862 -31.78 1.47 41.35
C LEU A 862 -31.80 0.09 40.67
N VAL A 863 -31.37 0.02 39.41
CA VAL A 863 -31.21 -1.24 38.68
C VAL A 863 -29.97 -1.99 39.17
N GLU A 864 -28.84 -1.30 39.36
CA GLU A 864 -27.60 -1.90 39.88
C GLU A 864 -27.73 -2.41 41.32
N GLU A 865 -28.49 -1.72 42.18
CA GLU A 865 -28.79 -2.15 43.56
C GLU A 865 -29.89 -3.23 43.63
N GLU A 866 -30.30 -3.81 42.50
CA GLU A 866 -31.32 -4.86 42.41
C GLU A 866 -32.68 -4.49 43.04
N LYS A 867 -33.03 -3.20 43.06
CA LYS A 867 -34.35 -2.76 43.58
C LYS A 867 -35.44 -2.87 42.52
N TYR A 868 -35.07 -2.65 41.26
CA TYR A 868 -35.96 -2.68 40.11
C TYR A 868 -35.28 -3.37 38.92
N ILE A 869 -36.07 -4.08 38.12
CA ILE A 869 -35.65 -4.69 36.85
C ILE A 869 -36.42 -4.01 35.73
N GLU A 870 -35.73 -3.59 34.68
CA GLU A 870 -36.40 -3.07 33.48
C GLU A 870 -36.91 -4.24 32.64
N PHE A 871 -38.22 -4.36 32.49
CA PHE A 871 -38.84 -5.48 31.77
C PHE A 871 -39.27 -5.12 30.33
N GLU A 872 -39.50 -3.83 30.09
CA GLU A 872 -39.70 -3.22 28.78
C GLU A 872 -39.07 -1.83 28.81
N THR A 873 -38.81 -1.23 27.66
CA THR A 873 -38.24 0.13 27.56
C THR A 873 -39.02 1.11 28.46
N GLU A 874 -38.32 1.73 29.41
CA GLU A 874 -38.87 2.70 30.34
C GLU A 874 -39.94 2.14 31.31
N LYS A 875 -40.04 0.82 31.44
CA LYS A 875 -40.93 0.14 32.39
C LYS A 875 -40.14 -0.79 33.31
N PHE A 876 -40.33 -0.59 34.59
CA PHE A 876 -39.61 -1.27 35.65
C PHE A 876 -40.55 -2.02 36.57
N ILE A 877 -40.12 -3.18 37.05
CA ILE A 877 -40.81 -3.99 38.05
C ILE A 877 -39.93 -4.10 39.30
N SER A 878 -40.52 -3.94 40.48
CA SER A 878 -39.78 -4.04 41.74
C SER A 878 -39.39 -5.49 42.01
N THR A 879 -38.19 -5.73 42.56
CA THR A 879 -37.76 -7.08 42.93
C THR A 879 -38.65 -7.68 44.02
N LYS A 880 -39.19 -6.85 44.93
CA LYS A 880 -40.22 -7.26 45.90
C LYS A 880 -41.47 -7.83 45.24
N ARG A 881 -41.88 -7.32 44.08
CA ARG A 881 -43.01 -7.85 43.32
C ARG A 881 -42.65 -9.19 42.67
N LEU A 882 -41.43 -9.32 42.14
CA LEU A 882 -40.93 -10.57 41.57
C LEU A 882 -40.83 -11.68 42.62
N ASP A 883 -40.28 -11.38 43.81
CA ASP A 883 -40.16 -12.33 44.92
C ASP A 883 -41.53 -12.89 45.35
N LYS A 884 -42.57 -12.06 45.36
CA LYS A 884 -43.95 -12.48 45.66
C LYS A 884 -44.56 -13.41 44.60
N ASN A 885 -43.99 -13.44 43.39
CA ASN A 885 -44.40 -14.30 42.28
C ASN A 885 -43.38 -15.42 42.06
N GLU A 886 -42.70 -15.88 43.12
CA GLU A 886 -41.74 -17.01 43.10
C GLU A 886 -40.47 -16.76 42.25
N MET A 887 -40.25 -15.53 41.77
CA MET A 887 -39.08 -15.12 40.99
C MET A 887 -38.00 -14.53 41.89
N THR A 888 -37.51 -15.34 42.84
CA THR A 888 -36.50 -14.89 43.80
C THR A 888 -35.13 -14.73 43.16
N LYS A 889 -34.22 -14.02 43.85
CA LYS A 889 -32.82 -13.91 43.42
C LYS A 889 -32.17 -15.27 43.15
N GLU A 890 -32.43 -16.27 43.99
CA GLU A 890 -31.90 -17.63 43.84
C GLU A 890 -32.37 -18.30 42.55
N VAL A 891 -33.62 -18.08 42.14
CA VAL A 891 -34.16 -18.61 40.88
C VAL A 891 -33.52 -17.92 39.68
N ILE A 892 -33.32 -16.60 39.76
CA ILE A 892 -32.64 -15.83 38.71
C ILE A 892 -31.18 -16.28 38.59
N ASP A 893 -30.48 -16.48 39.70
CA ASP A 893 -29.10 -16.98 39.71
C ASP A 893 -28.99 -18.40 39.15
N LYS A 894 -29.96 -19.27 39.47
CA LYS A 894 -30.04 -20.63 38.89
C LYS A 894 -30.22 -20.58 37.37
N PHE A 895 -31.10 -19.71 36.89
CA PHE A 895 -31.30 -19.49 35.46
C PHE A 895 -30.03 -18.96 34.77
N ILE A 896 -29.39 -17.95 35.34
CA ILE A 896 -28.12 -17.42 34.82
C ILE A 896 -27.06 -18.53 34.74
N ASN A 897 -26.95 -19.37 35.78
CA ASN A 897 -26.01 -20.49 35.77
C ASN A 897 -26.33 -21.51 34.66
N GLU A 898 -27.61 -21.85 34.47
CA GLU A 898 -28.03 -22.75 33.41
C GLU A 898 -27.69 -22.19 32.02
N LEU A 899 -27.97 -20.90 31.81
CA LEU A 899 -27.65 -20.20 30.58
C LEU A 899 -26.13 -20.18 30.34
N VAL A 900 -25.33 -19.79 31.34
CA VAL A 900 -23.84 -19.79 31.27
C VAL A 900 -23.27 -21.17 30.97
N ASN A 901 -23.89 -22.25 31.45
CA ASN A 901 -23.45 -23.62 31.18
C ASN A 901 -23.71 -24.05 29.73
N ARG A 902 -24.69 -23.47 29.06
CA ARG A 902 -24.98 -23.72 27.64
C ARG A 902 -24.17 -22.86 26.68
N LEU A 903 -23.70 -21.70 27.14
CA LEU A 903 -22.88 -20.82 26.31
C LEU A 903 -21.44 -21.34 26.23
N GLU A 904 -20.97 -21.48 24.99
CA GLU A 904 -19.55 -21.67 24.66
C GLU A 904 -18.77 -20.38 24.96
N GLU A 905 -17.50 -20.52 25.33
CA GLU A 905 -16.59 -19.38 25.43
C GLU A 905 -16.39 -18.76 24.05
N ASN A 906 -16.29 -17.43 24.02
CA ASN A 906 -15.98 -16.63 22.82
C ASN A 906 -17.01 -16.68 21.68
N LYS A 907 -18.20 -17.25 21.90
CA LYS A 907 -19.27 -17.25 20.89
C LYS A 907 -20.43 -16.36 21.28
N ILE A 908 -20.89 -15.58 20.29
CA ILE A 908 -22.06 -14.72 20.40
C ILE A 908 -23.29 -15.51 19.94
N TYR A 909 -24.33 -15.43 20.76
CA TYR A 909 -25.64 -16.02 20.49
C TYR A 909 -26.69 -14.93 20.53
N ASP A 910 -27.78 -15.08 19.78
CA ASP A 910 -28.99 -14.33 20.10
C ASP A 910 -29.68 -15.00 21.29
N LEU A 911 -30.19 -14.18 22.20
CA LEU A 911 -30.81 -14.64 23.42
C LEU A 911 -32.08 -15.45 23.15
N GLN A 912 -32.82 -15.10 22.10
CA GLN A 912 -34.11 -15.73 21.82
C GLN A 912 -33.96 -17.19 21.39
N SER A 913 -32.95 -17.52 20.57
CA SER A 913 -32.64 -18.91 20.21
C SER A 913 -32.23 -19.74 21.41
N ILE A 914 -31.36 -19.20 22.29
CA ILE A 914 -30.95 -19.91 23.52
C ILE A 914 -32.12 -20.12 24.48
N LEU A 915 -33.04 -19.16 24.58
CA LEU A 915 -34.25 -19.29 25.39
C LEU A 915 -35.19 -20.39 24.87
N LYS A 916 -35.33 -20.58 23.55
CA LYS A 916 -36.15 -21.67 22.97
C LYS A 916 -35.62 -23.06 23.33
N ASP A 917 -34.31 -23.19 23.47
CA ASP A 917 -33.67 -24.46 23.78
C ASP A 917 -33.74 -24.80 25.28
N LEU A 918 -33.95 -23.79 26.14
CA LEU A 918 -34.17 -23.97 27.57
C LEU A 918 -35.62 -24.43 27.78
N GLU A 919 -35.82 -25.56 28.47
CA GLU A 919 -37.16 -26.05 28.83
C GLU A 919 -37.94 -24.96 29.60
N GLU A 920 -39.28 -24.92 29.45
CA GLU A 920 -40.18 -23.89 30.01
C GLU A 920 -39.64 -23.26 31.30
N THR A 921 -39.10 -22.06 31.17
CA THR A 921 -38.60 -21.33 32.31
C THR A 921 -39.79 -20.79 33.10
N ILE A 922 -39.64 -20.62 34.42
CA ILE A 922 -40.67 -19.97 35.22
C ILE A 922 -41.02 -18.55 34.71
N PHE A 923 -40.16 -17.94 33.90
CA PHE A 923 -40.31 -16.62 33.30
C PHE A 923 -41.30 -16.61 32.13
N ASP A 924 -41.44 -17.72 31.40
CA ASP A 924 -42.28 -17.81 30.20
C ASP A 924 -43.77 -17.62 30.53
N ASN A 925 -44.19 -18.07 31.71
CA ASN A 925 -45.54 -17.88 32.24
C ASN A 925 -45.93 -16.40 32.46
N TYR A 926 -44.96 -15.49 32.52
CA TYR A 926 -45.19 -14.06 32.76
C TYR A 926 -45.12 -13.21 31.49
N GLY A 927 -44.69 -13.78 30.35
CA GLY A 927 -44.67 -13.09 29.06
C GLY A 927 -43.69 -11.92 28.96
N PHE A 928 -42.59 -11.95 29.72
CA PHE A 928 -41.57 -10.90 29.66
C PHE A 928 -40.77 -10.95 28.36
N GLY A 929 -40.48 -9.78 27.77
CA GLY A 929 -39.63 -9.66 26.58
C GLY A 929 -38.12 -9.72 26.89
N LEU A 930 -37.30 -9.70 25.83
CA LEU A 930 -35.83 -9.82 25.92
C LEU A 930 -35.17 -8.78 26.84
N ARG A 931 -35.77 -7.58 26.96
CA ARG A 931 -35.25 -6.51 27.82
C ARG A 931 -35.19 -6.91 29.30
N PHE A 932 -36.15 -7.71 29.75
CA PHE A 932 -36.20 -8.23 31.11
C PHE A 932 -34.97 -9.08 31.44
N TYR A 933 -34.67 -10.03 30.56
CA TYR A 933 -33.49 -10.90 30.68
C TYR A 933 -32.19 -10.11 30.59
N GLU A 934 -32.08 -9.17 29.65
CA GLU A 934 -30.92 -8.27 29.54
C GLU A 934 -30.71 -7.47 30.84
N SER A 935 -31.80 -6.98 31.44
CA SER A 935 -31.73 -6.30 32.74
C SER A 935 -31.35 -7.22 33.90
N MET A 936 -31.60 -8.54 33.82
CA MET A 936 -31.11 -9.52 34.78
C MET A 936 -29.60 -9.71 34.68
N PHE A 937 -29.05 -9.83 33.47
CA PHE A 937 -27.61 -10.00 33.29
C PHE A 937 -26.81 -8.82 33.83
N ARG A 938 -27.35 -7.60 33.70
CA ARG A 938 -26.77 -6.37 34.29
C ARG A 938 -26.64 -6.42 35.83
N ARG A 939 -27.42 -7.27 36.50
CA ARG A 939 -27.34 -7.45 37.97
C ARG A 939 -26.14 -8.28 38.41
N ASP A 940 -25.62 -9.16 37.54
CA ASP A 940 -24.43 -9.98 37.83
C ASP A 940 -23.13 -9.17 37.68
N LYS A 941 -23.08 -7.99 38.33
CA LYS A 941 -22.03 -6.98 38.14
C LYS A 941 -20.64 -7.45 38.59
N ASP A 942 -20.59 -8.32 39.60
CA ASP A 942 -19.34 -8.79 40.21
C ASP A 942 -18.68 -9.91 39.40
N ASN A 943 -19.48 -10.87 38.90
CA ASN A 943 -18.95 -12.01 38.14
C ASN A 943 -18.98 -11.80 36.64
N ARG A 944 -19.85 -10.91 36.14
CA ARG A 944 -19.97 -10.56 34.72
C ARG A 944 -20.09 -11.76 33.79
N ARG A 945 -20.77 -12.82 34.26
CA ARG A 945 -20.78 -14.14 33.58
C ARG A 945 -21.41 -14.07 32.19
N ILE A 946 -22.38 -13.18 32.00
CA ILE A 946 -23.05 -12.93 30.72
C ILE A 946 -22.91 -11.46 30.38
N GLN A 947 -22.40 -11.18 29.18
CA GLN A 947 -22.36 -9.86 28.58
C GLN A 947 -23.42 -9.79 27.48
N SER A 948 -24.09 -8.65 27.34
CA SER A 948 -25.20 -8.51 26.41
C SER A 948 -25.16 -7.20 25.62
N LEU A 949 -25.64 -7.25 24.37
CA LEU A 949 -25.80 -6.09 23.49
C LEU A 949 -27.15 -6.15 22.78
N SER A 950 -27.98 -5.12 22.94
CA SER A 950 -29.24 -4.97 22.19
C SER A 950 -28.98 -4.43 20.78
N VAL A 951 -29.48 -5.10 19.74
CA VAL A 951 -29.31 -4.69 18.34
C VAL A 951 -30.44 -5.25 17.45
N GLY A 952 -30.93 -4.46 16.50
CA GLY A 952 -31.88 -4.94 15.48
C GLY A 952 -33.17 -5.58 16.01
N GLY A 953 -33.60 -5.20 17.22
CA GLY A 953 -34.79 -5.78 17.88
C GLY A 953 -34.53 -7.05 18.70
N THR A 954 -33.29 -7.53 18.77
CA THR A 954 -32.88 -8.69 19.57
C THR A 954 -31.83 -8.31 20.62
N VAL A 955 -31.41 -9.28 21.43
CA VAL A 955 -30.33 -9.16 22.42
C VAL A 955 -29.29 -10.23 22.12
N LEU A 956 -28.08 -9.81 21.80
CA LEU A 956 -26.92 -10.68 21.69
C LEU A 956 -26.32 -10.93 23.06
N ILE A 957 -25.83 -12.14 23.29
CA ILE A 957 -25.22 -12.56 24.55
C ILE A 957 -23.90 -13.31 24.31
N ARG A 958 -22.94 -13.11 25.22
CA ARG A 958 -21.63 -13.78 25.24
C ARG A 958 -21.24 -14.10 26.67
N LYS A 959 -20.54 -15.21 26.85
CA LYS A 959 -20.04 -15.67 28.14
C LYS A 959 -18.71 -14.98 28.50
N TYR A 960 -18.64 -14.40 29.71
CA TYR A 960 -17.51 -13.68 30.34
C TYR A 960 -16.95 -12.45 29.61
N GLU A 961 -16.76 -12.53 28.30
CA GLU A 961 -16.17 -11.47 27.50
C GLU A 961 -17.21 -10.48 26.99
N ARG A 962 -16.82 -9.20 27.03
CA ARG A 962 -17.67 -8.09 26.61
C ARG A 962 -17.94 -8.17 25.10
N ILE A 963 -19.18 -7.94 24.71
CA ILE A 963 -19.54 -7.57 23.34
C ILE A 963 -19.34 -6.06 23.23
N ASN A 964 -18.33 -5.63 22.47
CA ASN A 964 -17.99 -4.22 22.34
C ASN A 964 -18.99 -3.50 21.43
N SER A 965 -19.34 -4.14 20.31
CA SER A 965 -20.25 -3.57 19.33
C SER A 965 -20.89 -4.68 18.49
N PHE A 966 -21.81 -4.32 17.59
CA PHE A 966 -22.38 -5.24 16.61
C PHE A 966 -21.32 -5.79 15.64
N THR A 967 -20.21 -5.07 15.46
CA THR A 967 -19.06 -5.51 14.66
C THR A 967 -18.51 -6.84 15.12
N ASP A 968 -18.46 -7.11 16.44
CA ASP A 968 -17.98 -8.38 17.00
C ASP A 968 -18.76 -9.59 16.46
N LEU A 969 -20.07 -9.44 16.25
CA LEU A 969 -20.90 -10.50 15.66
C LEU A 969 -20.62 -10.64 14.15
N LEU A 970 -20.50 -9.52 13.43
CA LEU A 970 -20.14 -9.56 12.02
C LEU A 970 -18.79 -10.23 11.81
N GLU A 971 -17.78 -9.89 12.62
CA GLU A 971 -16.46 -10.52 12.60
C GLU A 971 -16.59 -12.01 12.81
N GLN A 972 -17.32 -12.46 13.84
CA GLN A 972 -17.48 -13.89 14.08
C GLN A 972 -18.20 -14.63 12.92
N ILE A 973 -19.21 -14.03 12.31
CA ILE A 973 -19.95 -14.62 11.18
C ILE A 973 -19.05 -14.67 9.94
N ILE A 974 -18.35 -13.59 9.64
CA ILE A 974 -17.49 -13.47 8.46
C ILE A 974 -16.21 -14.28 8.64
N GLU A 975 -15.62 -14.37 9.83
CA GLU A 975 -14.47 -15.26 10.09
C GLU A 975 -14.80 -16.73 9.81
N LYS A 976 -16.00 -17.16 10.19
CA LYS A 976 -16.48 -18.53 9.99
C LYS A 976 -16.79 -18.84 8.52
N ASN A 977 -17.48 -17.92 7.83
CA ASN A 977 -17.95 -18.14 6.45
C ASN A 977 -16.97 -17.60 5.40
N ARG A 978 -15.95 -16.86 5.84
CA ARG A 978 -14.94 -16.10 5.09
C ARG A 978 -15.46 -14.99 4.19
N SER A 979 -16.65 -15.15 3.61
CA SER A 979 -17.36 -14.12 2.88
C SER A 979 -18.88 -14.32 2.92
N PHE A 980 -19.65 -13.26 2.66
CA PHE A 980 -21.10 -13.27 2.74
C PHE A 980 -21.70 -12.20 1.82
N ASP A 981 -22.60 -12.60 0.92
CA ASP A 981 -23.38 -11.63 0.13
C ASP A 981 -24.22 -10.79 1.10
N ILE A 982 -24.37 -9.49 0.85
CA ILE A 982 -25.02 -8.61 1.81
C ILE A 982 -26.51 -8.90 1.99
N ASN A 983 -27.20 -9.34 0.93
CA ASN A 983 -28.61 -9.71 1.03
C ASN A 983 -28.74 -11.08 1.72
N ASP A 984 -27.84 -12.01 1.42
CA ASP A 984 -27.77 -13.29 2.12
C ASP A 984 -27.39 -13.10 3.59
N LEU A 985 -26.53 -12.14 3.91
CA LEU A 985 -26.13 -11.82 5.28
C LEU A 985 -27.29 -11.20 6.05
N LEU A 986 -28.04 -10.29 5.44
CA LEU A 986 -29.27 -9.77 6.03
C LEU A 986 -30.27 -10.90 6.30
N TYR A 987 -30.42 -11.84 5.36
CA TYR A 987 -31.25 -13.02 5.55
C TYR A 987 -30.74 -13.91 6.68
N TYR A 988 -29.44 -14.24 6.69
CA TYR A 988 -28.79 -15.03 7.73
C TYR A 988 -28.90 -14.40 9.12
N LEU A 989 -28.68 -13.09 9.24
CA LEU A 989 -28.85 -12.35 10.49
C LEU A 989 -30.31 -12.39 10.96
N SER A 990 -31.27 -12.31 10.04
CA SER A 990 -32.69 -12.38 10.38
C SER A 990 -33.12 -13.79 10.82
N GLU A 991 -32.64 -14.84 10.15
CA GLU A 991 -33.03 -16.23 10.44
C GLU A 991 -32.28 -16.81 11.64
N GLU A 992 -30.96 -16.66 11.70
CA GLU A 992 -30.14 -17.30 12.73
C GLU A 992 -30.08 -16.48 14.02
N TYR A 993 -30.18 -15.14 13.93
CA TYR A 993 -30.01 -14.25 15.08
C TYR A 993 -31.24 -13.38 15.40
N ASN A 994 -32.33 -13.48 14.62
CA ASN A 994 -33.52 -12.62 14.77
C ASN A 994 -33.19 -11.11 14.68
N ILE A 995 -32.14 -10.74 13.93
CA ILE A 995 -31.69 -9.36 13.76
C ILE A 995 -32.36 -8.74 12.53
N ASN A 996 -33.23 -7.76 12.76
CA ASN A 996 -33.87 -6.99 11.69
C ASN A 996 -33.15 -5.65 11.49
N THR A 997 -32.24 -5.61 10.52
CA THR A 997 -31.51 -4.40 10.14
C THR A 997 -31.61 -4.14 8.63
N ASN A 998 -31.01 -3.04 8.16
CA ASN A 998 -31.03 -2.68 6.75
C ASN A 998 -29.61 -2.66 6.18
N ARG A 999 -29.53 -2.66 4.85
CA ARG A 999 -28.27 -2.66 4.11
C ARG A 999 -27.33 -1.52 4.52
N SER A 1000 -27.86 -0.31 4.68
CA SER A 1000 -27.06 0.86 5.05
C SER A 1000 -26.39 0.68 6.41
N PHE A 1001 -27.11 0.15 7.39
CA PHE A 1001 -26.59 -0.16 8.72
C PHE A 1001 -25.47 -1.20 8.66
N ILE A 1002 -25.65 -2.30 7.91
CA ILE A 1002 -24.60 -3.31 7.76
C ILE A 1002 -23.35 -2.72 7.11
N LEU A 1003 -23.49 -1.95 6.02
CA LEU A 1003 -22.35 -1.34 5.34
C LEU A 1003 -21.60 -0.32 6.19
N GLU A 1004 -22.32 0.44 7.00
CA GLU A 1004 -21.72 1.35 7.98
C GLU A 1004 -20.89 0.57 9.00
N LYS A 1005 -21.41 -0.54 9.52
CA LYS A 1005 -20.70 -1.40 10.47
C LYS A 1005 -19.54 -2.16 9.86
N VAL A 1006 -19.63 -2.58 8.60
CA VAL A 1006 -18.50 -3.19 7.88
C VAL A 1006 -17.37 -2.19 7.67
N LYS A 1007 -17.66 -0.90 7.43
CA LYS A 1007 -16.63 0.16 7.35
C LYS A 1007 -15.93 0.44 8.66
N GLU A 1008 -16.56 0.12 9.79
CA GLU A 1008 -15.96 0.21 11.13
C GLU A 1008 -15.01 -0.98 11.41
N CYS A 1009 -15.05 -2.04 10.60
CA CYS A 1009 -14.23 -3.25 10.73
C CYS A 1009 -13.08 -3.26 9.71
N ASP A 1010 -12.09 -4.13 9.93
CA ASP A 1010 -11.02 -4.43 8.95
C ASP A 1010 -11.48 -5.34 7.78
N MET A 1011 -12.80 -5.58 7.66
CA MET A 1011 -13.40 -6.38 6.59
C MET A 1011 -13.44 -5.63 5.26
N TYR A 1012 -13.41 -6.39 4.16
CA TYR A 1012 -13.48 -5.83 2.83
C TYR A 1012 -14.89 -5.99 2.24
N TYR A 1013 -15.51 -4.89 1.83
CA TYR A 1013 -16.77 -4.91 1.10
C TYR A 1013 -16.55 -4.57 -0.38
N ASN A 1014 -17.07 -5.42 -1.27
CA ASN A 1014 -17.07 -5.16 -2.70
C ASN A 1014 -18.44 -4.63 -3.15
N GLU A 1015 -18.48 -3.39 -3.64
CA GLU A 1015 -19.71 -2.75 -4.12
C GLU A 1015 -20.33 -3.43 -5.35
N THR A 1016 -19.52 -4.08 -6.19
CA THR A 1016 -19.98 -4.69 -7.45
C THR A 1016 -20.60 -6.07 -7.23
N MET A 1017 -19.96 -6.88 -6.38
CA MET A 1017 -20.44 -8.20 -6.00
C MET A 1017 -21.46 -8.16 -4.86
N GLU A 1018 -21.67 -6.98 -4.26
CA GLU A 1018 -22.49 -6.78 -3.07
C GLU A 1018 -22.09 -7.70 -1.90
N LYS A 1019 -20.82 -8.09 -1.83
CA LYS A 1019 -20.32 -9.14 -0.93
C LYS A 1019 -19.30 -8.61 0.07
N ILE A 1020 -19.38 -9.08 1.31
CA ILE A 1020 -18.48 -8.75 2.42
C ILE A 1020 -17.51 -9.93 2.61
N TYR A 1021 -16.23 -9.63 2.82
CA TYR A 1021 -15.14 -10.60 2.95
C TYR A 1021 -14.36 -10.32 4.24
N ILE A 1022 -13.78 -11.38 4.82
CA ILE A 1022 -13.01 -11.31 6.06
C ILE A 1022 -11.86 -10.29 5.99
N ASP A 1023 -11.20 -10.23 4.84
CA ASP A 1023 -10.17 -9.24 4.53
C ASP A 1023 -10.07 -9.10 3.00
N SER A 1024 -9.24 -8.16 2.54
CA SER A 1024 -9.00 -7.96 1.12
C SER A 1024 -8.29 -9.16 0.49
N ASP A 1025 -7.46 -9.88 1.24
CA ASP A 1025 -6.66 -10.98 0.73
C ASP A 1025 -7.55 -12.18 0.39
N TYR A 1026 -8.51 -12.53 1.25
CA TYR A 1026 -9.51 -13.57 1.02
C TYR A 1026 -10.48 -13.20 -0.10
N TYR A 1027 -10.82 -11.91 -0.26
CA TYR A 1027 -11.52 -11.47 -1.47
C TYR A 1027 -10.70 -11.80 -2.72
N TYR A 1028 -9.40 -11.54 -2.70
CA TYR A 1028 -8.52 -11.92 -3.80
C TYR A 1028 -8.33 -13.45 -3.90
N GLU A 1029 -8.42 -14.23 -2.83
CA GLU A 1029 -8.37 -15.71 -2.87
C GLU A 1029 -9.68 -16.34 -3.37
N GLU A 1030 -10.85 -15.84 -2.98
CA GLU A 1030 -12.14 -16.39 -3.47
C GLU A 1030 -12.38 -16.01 -4.92
N LEU A 1031 -11.91 -14.82 -5.29
CA LEU A 1031 -11.86 -14.52 -6.69
C LEU A 1031 -10.93 -15.47 -7.40
N SER A 1032 -9.84 -15.94 -6.77
CA SER A 1032 -8.81 -16.79 -7.39
C SER A 1032 -9.23 -18.19 -7.74
#